data_AF-A0A7T5RXX3-F1
#
_entry.id   AF-A0A7T5RXX3-F1
#
_cell.length_a   1.000
_cell.length_b   1.000
_cell.length_c   1.000
_cell.angle_alpha   90.00
_cell.angle_beta   90.00
_cell.angle_gamma   90.00
#
_symmetry.space_group_name_H-M   'P 1'
#
loop_
_entity.id
_entity.type
_entity.pdbx_description
1 polymer ?
#
loop_
_entity_poly.entity_id
_entity_poly.type
_entity_poly.pdbx_seq_one_letter_code
_entity_poly.pdbx_strand_id
1 'polypeptide(L)'
;MVAGFLLPTLTRAATYYISSTGNDSNNGTSSSSPWQTLTKVNATTFKPGDNILFNRGDMFYGTLDPRGSGSSSGRITYSSYGLGEKPIITGFTTISDWVNEGDGIYSKIIVAPKLTNMVLLDGVQQAMGRYPNTGHLTYEEFNTNISITDQELSGTPNWTGAELVITKNGWEIDRSLINNHSGNTITYTDYVWTSNANLGTGGLYFIQNDIRTLDQLGEWYHDVNTGKFYMYFGGVDPNTKTVKVATVNNTLATFSGEDYLTIENLNFTGSIAQNINMGWQNDYLIIQNCDVNFSGTAGIYTAGSSIQIKNNLINNVNGVGILPYGDSPVISGNTINNQGLVEGQGSLPYIYRGAITLFNTANPYVANNIIKGTGYDAINIGADTSNVTIKNNFIENACVLRQDQGAIYTSGSNKPQINLLIEGNIILNSVGEGIYLDEYSTTVTVRNNTVIGSGRGGIFLHKANNNNVTGNILYDNRESLKMSNWVNENNLINNTITNNKFIVKSPNNLAISYTNWDNNYPISFSTSNLNNNIYARPLDDNLTIKTNILAVTTNRTLSQWQAFTGQDQNSKKSPISTSDESNIFFDYNATTENKIISLPWAAVDIEGNKQAAGNITIAPYGSVIYLKDPSPAASEVVPPVTVTVPVASSGGGSSGSSSSGSSGGGSSGSSNGPLSSSSGQAASSASSTKTVINTATSTNIISSSSSMEIIKNKTNDDAALGSVSNNFTQAANLALASKLVSAEKALVVKVNQKLSSNLAGRLLLQTESHGEVWYLNPANKLKYYLGNSAMAFSVMRSFGQGISNANLAKIKIADINLNTNLDTDGDGLSDSLEDAISSDKHKTDTDGDHYDDRTELLNGYNTNGTNKIIFDQVFAGNQQGKILLQVEAHGEAWYVNPITKLRYYLGRPEDAYALMRNLSLGISNNNLRQIGVGEVK
;
A
#
# COMPACT_ATOMS: atom_id res chain seq x y z
N MET A 1 51.44 48.56 -6.53
CA MET A 1 50.81 47.24 -6.28
C MET A 1 49.95 46.89 -7.48
N VAL A 2 49.89 45.63 -7.89
CA VAL A 2 48.93 45.13 -8.89
C VAL A 2 48.02 44.15 -8.18
N ALA A 3 46.71 44.36 -8.24
CA ALA A 3 45.73 43.45 -7.66
C ALA A 3 45.45 42.32 -8.66
N GLY A 4 45.78 41.08 -8.29
CA GLY A 4 45.45 39.91 -9.09
C GLY A 4 44.00 39.49 -8.91
N PHE A 5 43.18 39.60 -9.96
CA PHE A 5 41.86 38.98 -9.98
C PHE A 5 42.01 37.46 -10.12
N LEU A 6 41.68 36.72 -9.06
CA LEU A 6 41.47 35.28 -9.13
C LEU A 6 40.14 35.01 -9.85
N LEU A 7 40.21 34.51 -11.09
CA LEU A 7 39.05 33.95 -11.77
C LEU A 7 38.64 32.63 -11.08
N PRO A 8 37.37 32.44 -10.72
CA PRO A 8 36.92 31.19 -10.13
C PRO A 8 37.02 30.05 -11.17
N THR A 9 37.82 29.04 -10.87
CA THR A 9 37.88 27.81 -11.66
C THR A 9 36.54 27.07 -11.53
N LEU A 10 35.78 26.94 -12.63
CA LEU A 10 34.60 26.06 -12.65
C LEU A 10 35.07 24.61 -12.49
N THR A 11 34.97 24.08 -11.27
CA THR A 11 35.12 22.66 -11.00
C THR A 11 33.93 21.93 -11.60
N ARG A 12 34.12 21.31 -12.77
CA ARG A 12 33.08 20.48 -13.40
C ARG A 12 32.82 19.26 -12.52
N ALA A 13 31.55 19.01 -12.23
CA ALA A 13 31.09 17.76 -11.62
C ALA A 13 31.69 16.53 -12.29
N ALA A 14 32.06 15.55 -11.48
CA ALA A 14 32.48 14.23 -11.91
C ALA A 14 31.30 13.26 -11.97
N THR A 15 31.51 12.16 -12.71
CA THR A 15 30.63 11.00 -12.69
C THR A 15 31.49 9.78 -12.47
N TYR A 16 31.16 9.02 -11.43
CA TYR A 16 31.83 7.79 -11.03
C TYR A 16 30.88 6.62 -11.28
N TYR A 17 31.41 5.53 -11.83
CA TYR A 17 30.68 4.32 -12.19
C TYR A 17 31.17 3.16 -11.34
N ILE A 18 30.25 2.32 -10.86
CA ILE A 18 30.53 1.18 -10.00
C ILE A 18 29.79 -0.06 -10.51
N SER A 19 30.48 -1.19 -10.67
CA SER A 19 29.91 -2.49 -11.07
C SER A 19 30.58 -3.63 -10.31
N SER A 20 29.86 -4.72 -10.03
CA SER A 20 30.44 -5.92 -9.40
C SER A 20 31.62 -6.51 -10.21
N THR A 21 31.63 -6.25 -11.52
CA THR A 21 32.66 -6.67 -12.49
C THR A 21 33.75 -5.62 -12.73
N GLY A 22 33.72 -4.50 -12.01
CA GLY A 22 34.69 -3.40 -12.11
C GLY A 22 36.06 -3.70 -11.49
N ASN A 23 36.87 -2.66 -11.29
CA ASN A 23 38.16 -2.77 -10.62
C ASN A 23 38.51 -1.47 -9.86
N ASP A 24 38.85 -1.56 -8.57
CA ASP A 24 39.13 -0.40 -7.72
C ASP A 24 40.45 0.34 -8.03
N SER A 25 41.30 -0.22 -8.90
CA SER A 25 42.44 0.48 -9.49
C SER A 25 42.08 1.40 -10.67
N ASN A 26 40.86 1.28 -11.22
CA ASN A 26 40.36 2.21 -12.23
C ASN A 26 40.20 3.63 -11.67
N ASN A 27 40.15 4.62 -12.57
CA ASN A 27 39.77 5.99 -12.21
C ASN A 27 38.27 6.14 -11.87
N GLY A 28 37.44 5.15 -12.25
CA GLY A 28 35.99 5.13 -12.03
C GLY A 28 35.19 6.06 -12.94
N THR A 29 35.82 6.88 -13.79
CA THR A 29 35.14 7.99 -14.51
C THR A 29 34.61 7.62 -15.90
N SER A 30 34.50 6.33 -16.21
CA SER A 30 33.82 5.79 -17.39
C SER A 30 33.09 4.50 -17.01
N SER A 31 31.92 4.25 -17.60
CA SER A 31 31.19 2.98 -17.47
C SER A 31 31.96 1.79 -18.07
N SER A 32 32.97 2.03 -18.91
CA SER A 32 33.91 1.03 -19.43
C SER A 32 35.08 0.72 -18.48
N SER A 33 35.25 1.48 -17.41
CA SER A 33 36.28 1.29 -16.38
C SER A 33 35.76 1.70 -15.00
N PRO A 34 34.70 1.03 -14.50
CA PRO A 34 34.09 1.34 -13.20
C PRO A 34 34.95 0.85 -12.03
N TRP A 35 34.71 1.40 -10.84
CA TRP A 35 35.14 0.80 -9.57
C TRP A 35 34.33 -0.47 -9.28
N GLN A 36 34.78 -1.25 -8.29
CA GLN A 36 34.21 -2.54 -7.93
C GLN A 36 33.47 -2.54 -6.59
N THR A 37 34.03 -1.90 -5.56
CA THR A 37 33.56 -2.10 -4.17
C THR A 37 32.99 -0.85 -3.50
N LEU A 38 32.09 -1.08 -2.52
CA LEU A 38 31.67 -0.04 -1.57
C LEU A 38 32.86 0.51 -0.77
N THR A 39 33.87 -0.31 -0.46
CA THR A 39 35.12 0.13 0.19
C THR A 39 35.79 1.27 -0.58
N LYS A 40 35.82 1.20 -1.92
CA LYS A 40 36.38 2.24 -2.78
C LYS A 40 35.52 3.52 -2.82
N VAL A 41 34.19 3.38 -2.79
CA VAL A 41 33.25 4.50 -2.72
C VAL A 41 33.39 5.22 -1.38
N ASN A 42 33.28 4.50 -0.26
CA ASN A 42 33.32 5.04 1.10
C ASN A 42 34.69 5.65 1.45
N ALA A 43 35.78 5.19 0.81
CA ALA A 43 37.11 5.79 0.94
C ALA A 43 37.31 7.08 0.12
N THR A 44 36.31 7.53 -0.64
CA THR A 44 36.38 8.72 -1.51
C THR A 44 35.49 9.84 -0.96
N THR A 45 36.07 11.01 -0.68
CA THR A 45 35.29 12.22 -0.38
C THR A 45 34.87 12.91 -1.68
N PHE A 46 33.57 12.95 -1.94
CA PHE A 46 32.97 13.55 -3.14
C PHE A 46 32.75 15.05 -2.98
N LYS A 47 32.43 15.75 -4.09
CA LYS A 47 32.30 17.21 -4.15
C LYS A 47 30.92 17.64 -4.69
N PRO A 48 30.44 18.84 -4.35
CA PRO A 48 29.17 19.37 -4.85
C PRO A 48 28.98 19.20 -6.37
N GLY A 49 27.91 18.51 -6.75
CA GLY A 49 27.57 18.16 -8.13
C GLY A 49 28.01 16.76 -8.59
N ASP A 50 28.86 16.04 -7.84
CA ASP A 50 29.35 14.72 -8.24
C ASP A 50 28.23 13.67 -8.27
N ASN A 51 28.32 12.74 -9.24
CA ASN A 51 27.37 11.64 -9.42
C ASN A 51 28.08 10.30 -9.21
N ILE A 52 27.51 9.44 -8.37
CA ILE A 52 28.01 8.12 -7.99
C ILE A 52 26.98 7.11 -8.48
N LEU A 53 27.27 6.42 -9.58
CA LEU A 53 26.32 5.61 -10.32
C LEU A 53 26.66 4.12 -10.21
N PHE A 54 25.74 3.35 -9.63
CA PHE A 54 25.84 1.89 -9.52
C PHE A 54 25.18 1.21 -10.73
N ASN A 55 25.81 0.16 -11.24
CA ASN A 55 25.32 -0.56 -12.42
C ASN A 55 24.08 -1.42 -12.10
N ARG A 56 23.06 -1.34 -12.95
CA ARG A 56 21.81 -2.10 -12.80
C ARG A 56 22.05 -3.61 -12.97
N GLY A 57 21.30 -4.39 -12.21
CA GLY A 57 21.50 -5.83 -12.05
C GLY A 57 22.65 -6.25 -11.13
N ASP A 58 23.57 -5.34 -10.74
CA ASP A 58 24.65 -5.69 -9.79
C ASP A 58 24.20 -5.67 -8.33
N MET A 59 24.88 -6.49 -7.52
CA MET A 59 24.70 -6.61 -6.07
C MET A 59 26.01 -6.30 -5.33
N PHE A 60 25.92 -5.54 -4.25
CA PHE A 60 27.04 -5.11 -3.42
C PHE A 60 26.72 -5.42 -1.95
N TYR A 61 27.54 -6.25 -1.29
CA TYR A 61 27.39 -6.55 0.13
C TYR A 61 28.09 -5.51 1.01
N GLY A 62 27.41 -5.05 2.06
CA GLY A 62 27.96 -4.14 3.08
C GLY A 62 27.15 -2.87 3.29
N THR A 63 27.83 -1.83 3.77
CA THR A 63 27.25 -0.49 4.01
C THR A 63 27.80 0.50 2.98
N LEU A 64 26.90 1.20 2.29
CA LEU A 64 27.24 2.45 1.61
C LEU A 64 27.35 3.57 2.67
N ASP A 65 28.48 4.25 2.71
CA ASP A 65 28.81 5.30 3.68
C ASP A 65 29.21 6.57 2.91
N PRO A 66 28.24 7.43 2.53
CA PRO A 66 28.48 8.66 1.79
C PRO A 66 29.46 9.58 2.50
N ARG A 67 30.39 10.19 1.75
CA ARG A 67 31.41 11.11 2.27
C ARG A 67 31.50 12.41 1.49
N GLY A 68 31.36 13.52 2.21
CA GLY A 68 31.36 14.88 1.67
C GLY A 68 29.94 15.39 1.40
N SER A 69 29.72 16.67 1.66
CA SER A 69 28.44 17.35 1.52
C SER A 69 28.31 18.01 0.13
N GLY A 70 27.09 18.07 -0.40
CA GLY A 70 26.77 18.84 -1.60
C GLY A 70 26.64 20.34 -1.31
N SER A 71 25.96 21.06 -2.20
CA SER A 71 25.56 22.45 -1.97
C SER A 71 24.23 22.77 -2.67
N SER A 72 23.68 23.94 -2.38
CA SER A 72 22.52 24.50 -3.08
C SER A 72 22.74 24.74 -4.58
N SER A 73 23.99 24.77 -5.06
CA SER A 73 24.34 24.85 -6.48
C SER A 73 24.68 23.50 -7.13
N GLY A 74 24.81 22.43 -6.34
CA GLY A 74 25.17 21.10 -6.82
C GLY A 74 25.07 20.04 -5.72
N ARG A 75 24.05 19.19 -5.80
CA ARG A 75 23.86 18.03 -4.92
C ARG A 75 24.88 16.94 -5.24
N ILE A 76 25.18 16.06 -4.27
CA ILE A 76 25.92 14.82 -4.53
C ILE A 76 24.88 13.70 -4.70
N THR A 77 24.91 13.02 -5.85
CA THR A 77 23.84 12.10 -6.26
C THR A 77 24.35 10.66 -6.29
N TYR A 78 23.80 9.79 -5.45
CA TYR A 78 23.98 8.35 -5.49
C TYR A 78 22.78 7.74 -6.22
N SER A 79 23.00 7.23 -7.43
CA SER A 79 21.95 6.76 -8.36
C SER A 79 22.42 5.53 -9.14
N SER A 80 21.73 5.17 -10.24
CA SER A 80 22.03 3.98 -11.04
C SER A 80 22.19 4.24 -12.55
N TYR A 81 22.95 3.38 -13.22
CA TYR A 81 23.15 3.37 -14.67
C TYR A 81 22.97 1.96 -15.27
N GLY A 82 22.92 1.84 -16.60
CA GLY A 82 22.71 0.57 -17.28
C GLY A 82 21.24 0.24 -17.48
N LEU A 83 20.90 -1.05 -17.59
CA LEU A 83 19.55 -1.58 -17.83
C LEU A 83 19.24 -2.73 -16.86
N GLY A 84 17.95 -3.00 -16.65
CA GLY A 84 17.48 -4.01 -15.70
C GLY A 84 17.21 -3.46 -14.30
N GLU A 85 17.16 -4.35 -13.32
CA GLU A 85 16.77 -4.06 -11.94
C GLU A 85 17.67 -3.05 -11.23
N LYS A 86 17.13 -2.37 -10.21
CA LYS A 86 17.89 -1.41 -9.41
C LYS A 86 19.10 -2.12 -8.77
N PRO A 87 20.28 -1.47 -8.69
CA PRO A 87 21.45 -2.05 -8.03
C PRO A 87 21.14 -2.34 -6.56
N ILE A 88 21.53 -3.52 -6.08
CA ILE A 88 21.18 -4.01 -4.74
C ILE A 88 22.34 -3.78 -3.77
N ILE A 89 22.11 -2.97 -2.74
CA ILE A 89 22.98 -2.84 -1.56
C ILE A 89 22.42 -3.76 -0.47
N THR A 90 23.10 -4.86 -0.18
CA THR A 90 22.61 -5.94 0.70
C THR A 90 23.41 -6.08 1.98
N GLY A 91 22.70 -6.25 3.10
CA GLY A 91 23.27 -6.65 4.38
C GLY A 91 23.05 -8.13 4.73
N PHE A 92 22.39 -8.89 3.83
CA PHE A 92 22.23 -10.35 3.95
C PHE A 92 23.52 -11.09 3.56
N THR A 93 23.94 -12.02 4.43
CA THR A 93 24.79 -13.16 4.05
C THR A 93 23.88 -14.35 3.73
N THR A 94 24.20 -15.12 2.68
CA THR A 94 23.53 -16.41 2.39
C THR A 94 24.26 -17.53 3.13
N ILE A 95 23.53 -18.43 3.78
CA ILE A 95 24.09 -19.48 4.64
C ILE A 95 24.17 -20.82 3.90
N SER A 96 25.34 -21.46 3.98
CA SER A 96 25.70 -22.77 3.41
C SER A 96 26.48 -23.61 4.43
N ASP A 97 26.82 -24.86 4.08
CA ASP A 97 27.72 -25.75 4.86
C ASP A 97 27.38 -25.78 6.36
N TRP A 98 26.15 -26.22 6.63
CA TRP A 98 25.55 -26.33 7.95
C TRP A 98 26.20 -27.43 8.80
N VAL A 99 26.31 -27.17 10.11
CA VAL A 99 26.59 -28.19 11.12
C VAL A 99 25.26 -28.75 11.62
N ASN A 100 25.08 -30.07 11.61
CA ASN A 100 23.93 -30.72 12.26
C ASN A 100 24.23 -30.83 13.76
N GLU A 101 23.38 -30.25 14.61
CA GLU A 101 23.55 -30.23 16.07
C GLU A 101 22.72 -31.31 16.78
N GLY A 102 21.87 -32.04 16.05
CA GLY A 102 20.87 -32.96 16.57
C GLY A 102 19.43 -32.47 16.37
N ASP A 103 18.46 -33.37 16.54
CA ASP A 103 17.02 -33.09 16.68
C ASP A 103 16.36 -32.19 15.62
N GLY A 104 16.96 -32.09 14.43
CA GLY A 104 16.49 -31.24 13.33
C GLY A 104 17.01 -29.80 13.35
N ILE A 105 17.86 -29.47 14.31
CA ILE A 105 18.53 -28.16 14.45
C ILE A 105 19.87 -28.19 13.72
N TYR A 106 20.12 -27.13 12.94
CA TYR A 106 21.36 -26.93 12.22
C TYR A 106 21.96 -25.55 12.56
N SER A 107 23.29 -25.44 12.57
CA SER A 107 23.99 -24.19 12.90
C SER A 107 25.05 -23.76 11.89
N LYS A 108 25.42 -22.48 11.95
CA LYS A 108 26.56 -21.88 11.25
C LYS A 108 27.16 -20.75 12.10
N ILE A 109 28.49 -20.63 12.14
CA ILE A 109 29.14 -19.43 12.68
C ILE A 109 29.02 -18.29 11.65
N ILE A 110 28.45 -17.17 12.07
CA ILE A 110 28.30 -15.94 11.27
C ILE A 110 29.08 -14.79 11.90
N VAL A 111 29.43 -13.80 11.08
CA VAL A 111 30.06 -12.55 11.56
C VAL A 111 29.02 -11.43 11.46
N ALA A 112 28.47 -11.04 12.61
CA ALA A 112 27.48 -9.98 12.75
C ALA A 112 27.86 -9.07 13.94
N PRO A 113 27.67 -7.74 13.86
CA PRO A 113 28.05 -6.83 14.93
C PRO A 113 27.07 -6.79 16.11
N LYS A 114 25.88 -7.40 15.97
CA LYS A 114 24.77 -7.43 16.93
C LYS A 114 23.89 -8.66 16.68
N LEU A 115 22.94 -8.91 17.60
CA LEU A 115 21.86 -9.87 17.42
C LEU A 115 21.13 -9.61 16.09
N THR A 116 20.99 -10.65 15.27
CA THR A 116 20.22 -10.58 14.02
C THR A 116 18.76 -10.30 14.32
N ASN A 117 18.11 -9.47 13.50
CA ASN A 117 16.68 -9.14 13.63
C ASN A 117 15.92 -9.28 12.30
N MET A 118 16.50 -10.02 11.34
CA MET A 118 15.94 -10.28 10.02
C MET A 118 16.59 -11.53 9.38
N VAL A 119 15.76 -12.51 9.02
CA VAL A 119 16.15 -13.78 8.38
C VAL A 119 15.10 -14.16 7.34
N LEU A 120 15.55 -14.66 6.18
CA LEU A 120 14.69 -15.23 5.14
C LEU A 120 14.99 -16.72 4.95
N LEU A 121 13.94 -17.52 4.78
CA LEU A 121 13.98 -18.91 4.27
C LEU A 121 13.27 -18.91 2.91
N ASP A 122 13.97 -19.33 1.86
CA ASP A 122 13.52 -19.32 0.46
C ASP A 122 13.00 -17.94 -0.04
N GLY A 123 13.37 -16.86 0.65
CA GLY A 123 12.94 -15.49 0.37
C GLY A 123 11.80 -14.98 1.27
N VAL A 124 11.14 -15.85 2.04
CA VAL A 124 10.09 -15.49 3.00
C VAL A 124 10.70 -15.19 4.37
N GLN A 125 10.32 -14.07 4.98
CA GLN A 125 10.80 -13.69 6.32
C GLN A 125 10.35 -14.68 7.39
N GLN A 126 11.26 -15.02 8.32
CA GLN A 126 11.00 -15.96 9.42
C GLN A 126 11.00 -15.26 10.78
N ALA A 127 10.06 -15.65 11.66
CA ALA A 127 10.06 -15.29 13.07
C ALA A 127 11.27 -15.90 13.81
N MET A 128 11.68 -15.30 14.93
CA MET A 128 12.54 -16.02 15.88
C MET A 128 11.74 -17.19 16.44
N GLY A 129 12.40 -18.30 16.76
CA GLY A 129 11.70 -19.44 17.36
C GLY A 129 11.09 -19.06 18.71
N ARG A 130 9.84 -19.45 18.97
CA ARG A 130 9.08 -18.97 20.15
C ARG A 130 8.27 -20.06 20.88
N TYR A 131 8.17 -19.92 22.19
CA TYR A 131 7.29 -20.71 23.05
C TYR A 131 6.23 -19.83 23.72
N PRO A 132 4.93 -20.13 23.56
CA PRO A 132 4.35 -21.04 22.60
C PRO A 132 4.48 -20.51 21.17
N ASN A 133 4.48 -21.46 20.24
CA ASN A 133 4.73 -21.28 18.81
C ASN A 133 3.59 -20.44 18.18
N THR A 134 2.38 -20.55 18.73
CA THR A 134 1.20 -19.72 18.43
C THR A 134 0.52 -19.26 19.72
N GLY A 135 -0.11 -18.08 19.67
CA GLY A 135 -0.75 -17.48 20.85
C GLY A 135 0.22 -17.03 21.95
N HIS A 136 -0.31 -16.71 23.12
CA HIS A 136 0.44 -16.15 24.26
C HIS A 136 0.13 -16.92 25.54
N LEU A 137 1.09 -16.94 26.45
CA LEU A 137 0.91 -17.33 27.85
C LEU A 137 0.34 -16.15 28.64
N THR A 138 -0.33 -16.43 29.75
CA THR A 138 -0.86 -15.44 30.71
C THR A 138 -0.02 -15.39 31.97
N TYR A 139 -0.07 -14.28 32.71
CA TYR A 139 0.44 -14.23 34.08
C TYR A 139 -0.58 -13.60 35.01
N GLU A 140 -0.68 -14.10 36.24
CA GLU A 140 -1.73 -13.71 37.20
C GLU A 140 -1.16 -12.79 38.29
N GLU A 141 0.15 -12.82 38.52
CA GLU A 141 0.86 -11.94 39.45
C GLU A 141 2.11 -11.33 38.79
N PHE A 142 2.48 -10.14 39.25
CA PHE A 142 3.70 -9.45 38.82
C PHE A 142 4.27 -8.58 39.95
N ASN A 143 5.57 -8.33 39.93
CA ASN A 143 6.25 -7.41 40.85
C ASN A 143 6.91 -6.28 40.05
N THR A 144 6.16 -5.22 39.77
CA THR A 144 6.57 -4.12 38.87
C THR A 144 7.10 -4.68 37.54
N ASN A 145 8.31 -4.30 37.11
CA ASN A 145 8.99 -4.88 35.95
C ASN A 145 10.18 -5.78 36.34
N ILE A 146 10.08 -6.50 37.46
CA ILE A 146 11.16 -7.38 37.96
C ILE A 146 10.80 -8.85 37.71
N SER A 147 9.54 -9.22 37.90
CA SER A 147 9.08 -10.60 37.71
C SER A 147 7.59 -10.70 37.37
N ILE A 148 7.24 -11.80 36.69
CA ILE A 148 5.86 -12.29 36.52
C ILE A 148 5.76 -13.71 37.10
N THR A 149 4.56 -14.10 37.54
CA THR A 149 4.20 -15.46 37.94
C THR A 149 2.99 -15.91 37.13
N ASP A 150 3.14 -17.05 36.47
CA ASP A 150 2.17 -17.74 35.62
C ASP A 150 1.90 -19.09 36.28
N GLN A 151 0.70 -19.31 36.82
CA GLN A 151 0.41 -20.50 37.65
C GLN A 151 0.42 -21.82 36.85
N GLU A 152 0.24 -21.74 35.54
CA GLU A 152 0.31 -22.84 34.59
C GLU A 152 1.76 -23.13 34.14
N LEU A 153 2.69 -22.17 34.29
CA LEU A 153 4.10 -22.32 33.92
C LEU A 153 4.83 -23.34 34.81
N SER A 154 5.31 -24.39 34.17
CA SER A 154 6.22 -25.38 34.75
C SER A 154 7.66 -24.88 34.76
N GLY A 155 8.36 -25.05 35.88
CA GLY A 155 9.80 -24.77 36.04
C GLY A 155 10.74 -25.61 35.16
N THR A 156 10.19 -26.50 34.31
CA THR A 156 10.89 -27.20 33.23
C THR A 156 10.19 -26.94 31.90
N PRO A 157 10.90 -26.45 30.86
CA PRO A 157 12.32 -26.07 30.87
C PRO A 157 12.58 -24.79 31.67
N ASN A 158 13.79 -24.68 32.24
CA ASN A 158 14.20 -23.48 32.98
C ASN A 158 14.62 -22.37 32.01
N TRP A 159 13.78 -21.37 31.77
CA TRP A 159 13.97 -20.34 30.74
C TRP A 159 15.04 -19.28 31.00
N THR A 160 15.90 -19.46 32.03
CA THR A 160 17.03 -18.57 32.28
C THR A 160 17.92 -18.45 31.04
N GLY A 161 18.27 -17.21 30.67
CA GLY A 161 19.07 -16.87 29.48
C GLY A 161 18.27 -16.60 28.21
N ALA A 162 17.00 -17.00 28.14
CA ALA A 162 16.12 -16.69 27.00
C ALA A 162 15.58 -15.25 27.05
N GLU A 163 14.92 -14.81 25.98
CA GLU A 163 14.26 -13.50 25.91
C GLU A 163 12.77 -13.63 26.22
N LEU A 164 12.31 -12.96 27.28
CA LEU A 164 10.90 -12.74 27.59
C LEU A 164 10.35 -11.65 26.66
N VAL A 165 9.30 -11.95 25.91
CA VAL A 165 8.54 -10.94 25.17
C VAL A 165 7.21 -10.73 25.89
N ILE A 166 7.02 -9.54 26.48
CA ILE A 166 5.92 -9.27 27.42
C ILE A 166 5.10 -8.05 27.00
N THR A 167 3.79 -8.25 26.90
CA THR A 167 2.80 -7.18 26.68
C THR A 167 2.39 -6.63 28.04
N LYS A 168 2.98 -5.51 28.44
CA LYS A 168 2.79 -4.93 29.78
C LYS A 168 1.47 -4.17 29.91
N ASN A 169 1.00 -3.60 28.80
CA ASN A 169 -0.28 -2.93 28.65
C ASN A 169 -0.77 -3.14 27.20
N GLY A 170 -1.92 -2.59 26.81
CA GLY A 170 -2.52 -2.86 25.49
C GLY A 170 -1.71 -2.37 24.27
N TRP A 171 -0.80 -1.42 24.45
CA TRP A 171 -0.08 -0.70 23.39
C TRP A 171 1.46 -0.90 23.45
N GLU A 172 2.01 -1.36 24.57
CA GLU A 172 3.44 -1.54 24.81
C GLU A 172 3.82 -3.01 24.99
N ILE A 173 4.88 -3.41 24.29
CA ILE A 173 5.47 -4.74 24.34
C ILE A 173 6.99 -4.62 24.41
N ASP A 174 7.57 -5.36 25.34
CA ASP A 174 8.99 -5.34 25.66
C ASP A 174 9.69 -6.66 25.36
N ARG A 175 11.00 -6.58 25.19
CA ARG A 175 11.92 -7.71 24.99
C ARG A 175 12.98 -7.66 26.09
N SER A 176 12.91 -8.59 27.04
CA SER A 176 13.64 -8.53 28.31
C SER A 176 14.40 -9.82 28.58
N LEU A 177 15.66 -9.72 29.04
CA LEU A 177 16.47 -10.90 29.35
C LEU A 177 15.92 -11.62 30.59
N ILE A 178 15.67 -12.92 30.51
CA ILE A 178 15.30 -13.75 31.68
C ILE A 178 16.54 -14.02 32.52
N ASN A 179 16.61 -13.35 33.68
CA ASN A 179 17.68 -13.49 34.67
C ASN A 179 17.58 -14.81 35.44
N ASN A 180 16.35 -15.30 35.67
CA ASN A 180 16.07 -16.51 36.43
C ASN A 180 14.65 -17.03 36.13
N HIS A 181 14.49 -18.34 36.00
CA HIS A 181 13.20 -19.04 36.05
C HIS A 181 13.18 -19.96 37.29
N SER A 182 12.18 -19.85 38.16
CA SER A 182 12.07 -20.66 39.38
C SER A 182 10.61 -21.01 39.70
N GLY A 183 10.26 -22.29 39.59
CA GLY A 183 8.88 -22.74 39.80
C GLY A 183 7.98 -22.20 38.69
N ASN A 184 7.06 -21.32 39.07
CA ASN A 184 6.11 -20.60 38.22
C ASN A 184 6.53 -19.13 37.97
N THR A 185 7.66 -18.66 38.53
CA THR A 185 8.07 -17.25 38.48
C THR A 185 9.25 -17.01 37.55
N ILE A 186 9.07 -16.12 36.56
CA ILE A 186 10.12 -15.58 35.69
C ILE A 186 10.59 -14.24 36.26
N THR A 187 11.90 -14.09 36.48
CA THR A 187 12.56 -12.83 36.84
C THR A 187 13.38 -12.31 35.65
N TYR A 188 13.24 -11.03 35.29
CA TYR A 188 13.84 -10.46 34.09
C TYR A 188 14.53 -9.11 34.33
N THR A 189 15.40 -8.70 33.40
CA THR A 189 15.99 -7.35 33.36
C THR A 189 15.20 -6.49 32.38
N ASP A 190 14.73 -5.34 32.86
CA ASP A 190 13.86 -4.43 32.12
C ASP A 190 14.54 -3.15 31.64
N TYR A 191 13.95 -2.49 30.64
CA TYR A 191 14.37 -1.18 30.16
C TYR A 191 13.74 -0.05 30.98
N VAL A 192 14.60 0.84 31.49
CA VAL A 192 14.35 1.91 32.49
C VAL A 192 13.29 2.97 32.09
N TRP A 193 12.65 2.85 30.93
CA TRP A 193 11.75 3.85 30.35
C TRP A 193 10.35 3.33 29.97
N THR A 194 10.05 2.07 30.29
CA THR A 194 8.81 1.37 29.92
C THR A 194 7.74 1.47 31.02
N SER A 195 6.46 1.20 30.72
CA SER A 195 5.43 1.18 31.77
C SER A 195 5.61 -0.01 32.72
N ASN A 196 4.97 0.04 33.90
CA ASN A 196 4.81 -1.18 34.72
C ASN A 196 3.92 -2.21 34.00
N ALA A 197 4.18 -3.50 34.22
CA ALA A 197 3.26 -4.59 33.87
C ALA A 197 1.86 -4.39 34.50
N ASN A 198 0.81 -4.84 33.80
CA ASN A 198 -0.58 -4.62 34.18
C ASN A 198 -1.50 -5.71 33.62
N LEU A 199 -2.30 -6.33 34.49
CA LEU A 199 -3.25 -7.40 34.17
C LEU A 199 -4.51 -6.93 33.45
N GLY A 200 -4.83 -5.62 33.47
CA GLY A 200 -6.09 -5.10 32.94
C GLY A 200 -6.11 -4.92 31.41
N THR A 201 -4.95 -4.63 30.80
CA THR A 201 -4.81 -4.49 29.33
C THR A 201 -3.54 -5.16 28.77
N GLY A 202 -2.61 -5.58 29.63
CA GLY A 202 -1.48 -6.44 29.29
C GLY A 202 -1.79 -7.90 29.67
N GLY A 203 -0.98 -8.50 30.53
CA GLY A 203 -1.18 -9.87 31.02
C GLY A 203 -0.75 -10.98 30.05
N LEU A 204 -0.19 -10.64 28.88
CA LEU A 204 0.22 -11.61 27.85
C LEU A 204 1.73 -11.64 27.67
N TYR A 205 2.31 -12.83 27.47
CA TYR A 205 3.73 -12.98 27.13
C TYR A 205 4.02 -14.21 26.26
N PHE A 206 5.24 -14.29 25.75
CA PHE A 206 5.85 -15.50 25.21
C PHE A 206 7.37 -15.43 25.39
N ILE A 207 8.08 -16.50 25.06
CA ILE A 207 9.54 -16.61 25.21
C ILE A 207 10.14 -16.88 23.83
N GLN A 208 11.25 -16.22 23.49
CA GLN A 208 11.92 -16.39 22.19
C GLN A 208 13.45 -16.30 22.30
N ASN A 209 14.11 -16.39 21.14
CA ASN A 209 15.56 -16.16 20.99
C ASN A 209 16.39 -17.08 21.89
N ASP A 210 16.07 -18.37 21.85
CA ASP A 210 16.79 -19.43 22.56
C ASP A 210 16.80 -20.71 21.70
N ILE A 211 17.77 -21.59 21.89
CA ILE A 211 17.82 -22.88 21.18
C ILE A 211 16.68 -23.83 21.58
N ARG A 212 16.07 -23.61 22.76
CA ARG A 212 14.95 -24.39 23.32
C ARG A 212 13.59 -23.99 22.76
N THR A 213 13.52 -22.94 21.95
CA THR A 213 12.31 -22.51 21.24
C THR A 213 12.40 -22.80 19.74
N LEU A 214 13.11 -23.87 19.36
CA LEU A 214 13.30 -24.32 17.97
C LEU A 214 12.65 -25.69 17.74
N ASP A 215 11.43 -25.73 17.21
CA ASP A 215 10.71 -26.96 16.88
C ASP A 215 9.90 -26.92 15.56
N GLN A 216 9.77 -25.76 14.92
CA GLN A 216 9.08 -25.59 13.62
C GLN A 216 10.02 -25.13 12.50
N LEU A 217 9.73 -25.59 11.27
CA LEU A 217 10.56 -25.31 10.09
C LEU A 217 10.70 -23.79 9.83
N GLY A 218 11.94 -23.30 9.90
CA GLY A 218 12.28 -21.89 9.66
C GLY A 218 12.43 -21.05 10.93
N GLU A 219 12.07 -21.57 12.11
CA GLU A 219 12.42 -20.94 13.38
C GLU A 219 13.93 -20.84 13.56
N TRP A 220 14.40 -19.75 14.16
CA TRP A 220 15.82 -19.48 14.32
C TRP A 220 16.19 -18.76 15.62
N TYR A 221 17.47 -18.90 15.97
CA TYR A 221 18.13 -18.35 17.15
C TYR A 221 19.54 -17.87 16.77
N HIS A 222 20.07 -16.84 17.42
CA HIS A 222 21.44 -16.37 17.21
C HIS A 222 22.13 -16.08 18.54
N ASP A 223 23.04 -16.97 18.95
CA ASP A 223 23.95 -16.70 20.06
C ASP A 223 25.07 -15.76 19.62
N VAL A 224 24.90 -14.48 19.92
CA VAL A 224 25.87 -13.42 19.65
C VAL A 224 27.21 -13.59 20.38
N ASN A 225 27.28 -14.42 21.42
CA ASN A 225 28.50 -14.61 22.22
C ASN A 225 29.45 -15.61 21.57
N THR A 226 28.92 -16.66 20.94
CA THR A 226 29.71 -17.61 20.12
C THR A 226 29.68 -17.30 18.63
N GLY A 227 28.80 -16.40 18.19
CA GLY A 227 28.54 -16.10 16.78
C GLY A 227 27.80 -17.21 16.05
N LYS A 228 27.22 -18.19 16.76
CA LYS A 228 26.43 -19.27 16.14
C LYS A 228 25.00 -18.79 15.84
N PHE A 229 24.66 -18.83 14.57
CA PHE A 229 23.28 -18.86 14.09
C PHE A 229 22.77 -20.30 14.09
N TYR A 230 21.53 -20.51 14.54
CA TYR A 230 20.83 -21.79 14.55
C TYR A 230 19.48 -21.66 13.83
N MET A 231 19.06 -22.68 13.10
CA MET A 231 17.73 -22.76 12.49
C MET A 231 17.20 -24.20 12.55
N TYR A 232 15.90 -24.34 12.79
CA TYR A 232 15.21 -25.62 12.75
C TYR A 232 14.78 -25.97 11.32
N PHE A 233 15.13 -27.19 10.89
CA PHE A 233 14.71 -27.79 9.62
C PHE A 233 13.94 -29.10 9.82
N GLY A 234 13.98 -29.70 11.02
CA GLY A 234 13.37 -30.99 11.29
C GLY A 234 13.97 -32.07 10.40
N GLY A 235 13.12 -32.73 9.61
CA GLY A 235 13.53 -33.73 8.61
C GLY A 235 13.97 -33.17 7.25
N VAL A 236 13.93 -31.84 7.02
CA VAL A 236 14.29 -31.22 5.74
C VAL A 236 15.82 -31.10 5.62
N ASP A 237 16.38 -31.44 4.46
CA ASP A 237 17.79 -31.17 4.14
C ASP A 237 17.99 -29.66 3.93
N PRO A 238 18.77 -28.95 4.78
CA PRO A 238 18.96 -27.51 4.67
C PRO A 238 19.70 -27.08 3.39
N ASN A 239 20.37 -28.01 2.69
CA ASN A 239 21.02 -27.73 1.40
C ASN A 239 20.01 -27.62 0.25
N THR A 240 18.75 -27.99 0.47
CA THR A 240 17.62 -27.74 -0.48
C THR A 240 17.01 -26.34 -0.31
N LYS A 241 17.49 -25.55 0.66
CA LYS A 241 16.91 -24.29 1.11
C LYS A 241 17.85 -23.11 0.93
N THR A 242 17.28 -21.94 0.62
CA THR A 242 18.04 -20.68 0.55
C THR A 242 17.81 -19.86 1.81
N VAL A 243 18.73 -19.94 2.77
CA VAL A 243 18.68 -19.12 3.99
C VAL A 243 19.53 -17.87 3.84
N LYS A 244 18.95 -16.72 4.18
CA LYS A 244 19.63 -15.41 4.20
C LYS A 244 19.49 -14.78 5.57
N VAL A 245 20.62 -14.39 6.17
CA VAL A 245 20.69 -13.85 7.53
C VAL A 245 21.29 -12.44 7.47
N ALA A 246 20.63 -11.46 8.08
CA ALA A 246 21.16 -10.11 8.12
C ALA A 246 22.39 -10.06 9.05
N THR A 247 23.54 -9.68 8.47
CA THR A 247 24.86 -9.63 9.13
C THR A 247 25.45 -8.22 9.18
N VAL A 248 24.84 -7.25 8.48
CA VAL A 248 25.25 -5.84 8.48
C VAL A 248 24.25 -4.99 9.29
N ASN A 249 24.74 -4.03 10.09
CA ASN A 249 23.86 -3.19 10.91
C ASN A 249 22.95 -2.31 10.04
N ASN A 250 23.51 -1.56 9.08
CA ASN A 250 22.78 -0.72 8.13
C ASN A 250 23.32 -0.90 6.70
N THR A 251 22.46 -0.89 5.67
CA THR A 251 22.92 -0.96 4.26
C THR A 251 23.32 0.40 3.67
N LEU A 252 22.72 1.48 4.16
CA LEU A 252 23.16 2.86 3.93
C LEU A 252 23.21 3.57 5.28
N ALA A 253 24.34 4.20 5.59
CA ALA A 253 24.50 4.98 6.80
C ALA A 253 25.34 6.24 6.54
N THR A 254 24.98 7.37 7.15
CA THR A 254 25.86 8.54 7.21
C THR A 254 25.63 9.28 8.52
N PHE A 255 26.68 9.83 9.13
CA PHE A 255 26.68 10.24 10.54
C PHE A 255 27.48 11.53 10.84
N SER A 256 27.82 12.33 9.82
CA SER A 256 28.85 13.38 9.94
C SER A 256 28.47 14.74 9.32
N GLY A 257 27.19 14.98 9.03
CA GLY A 257 26.71 16.27 8.49
C GLY A 257 26.82 16.37 6.97
N GLU A 258 26.55 15.27 6.28
CA GLU A 258 26.55 15.19 4.83
C GLU A 258 25.26 15.80 4.23
N ASP A 259 25.22 17.13 4.17
CA ASP A 259 24.12 17.90 3.57
C ASP A 259 23.99 17.73 2.04
N TYR A 260 22.82 18.10 1.51
CA TYR A 260 22.54 18.22 0.06
C TYR A 260 22.78 16.92 -0.75
N LEU A 261 22.64 15.75 -0.12
CA LEU A 261 22.68 14.47 -0.83
C LEU A 261 21.37 14.17 -1.56
N THR A 262 21.47 13.35 -2.61
CA THR A 262 20.34 12.69 -3.24
C THR A 262 20.64 11.21 -3.40
N ILE A 263 19.79 10.36 -2.82
CA ILE A 263 19.85 8.90 -2.89
C ILE A 263 18.64 8.45 -3.71
N GLU A 264 18.85 7.79 -4.84
CA GLU A 264 17.73 7.39 -5.70
C GLU A 264 17.99 6.15 -6.54
N ASN A 265 16.92 5.50 -7.03
CA ASN A 265 17.01 4.42 -8.02
C ASN A 265 17.91 3.22 -7.60
N LEU A 266 18.05 2.97 -6.30
CA LEU A 266 18.76 1.86 -5.67
C LEU A 266 17.78 0.95 -4.90
N ASN A 267 18.21 -0.28 -4.59
CA ASN A 267 17.51 -1.21 -3.72
C ASN A 267 18.37 -1.50 -2.48
N PHE A 268 17.84 -1.26 -1.29
CA PHE A 268 18.49 -1.53 -0.01
C PHE A 268 17.78 -2.72 0.66
N THR A 269 18.52 -3.77 1.02
CA THR A 269 17.89 -5.01 1.51
C THR A 269 18.64 -5.70 2.65
N GLY A 270 17.89 -6.15 3.68
CA GLY A 270 18.40 -7.02 4.74
C GLY A 270 19.35 -6.35 5.72
N SER A 271 18.83 -5.54 6.65
CA SER A 271 19.62 -4.92 7.72
C SER A 271 19.28 -5.51 9.10
N ILE A 272 20.25 -5.61 9.99
CA ILE A 272 19.99 -5.93 11.42
C ILE A 272 19.22 -4.77 12.07
N ALA A 273 19.59 -3.53 11.74
CA ALA A 273 18.91 -2.32 12.16
C ALA A 273 18.24 -1.65 10.95
N GLN A 274 18.66 -0.44 10.56
CA GLN A 274 17.98 0.33 9.53
C GLN A 274 18.56 0.11 8.13
N ASN A 275 17.73 -0.02 7.10
CA ASN A 275 18.26 -0.12 5.74
C ASN A 275 18.84 1.22 5.27
N ILE A 276 18.19 2.34 5.59
CA ILE A 276 18.72 3.69 5.41
C ILE A 276 18.75 4.41 6.77
N ASN A 277 19.95 4.83 7.19
CA ASN A 277 20.18 5.60 8.42
C ASN A 277 20.95 6.89 8.11
N MET A 278 20.22 7.98 7.90
CA MET A 278 20.81 9.31 7.81
C MET A 278 20.77 9.91 9.22
N GLY A 279 21.92 9.95 9.87
CA GLY A 279 22.08 10.35 11.27
C GLY A 279 21.71 11.80 11.57
N TRP A 280 22.10 12.29 12.75
CA TRP A 280 21.88 13.67 13.15
C TRP A 280 22.59 14.67 12.24
N GLN A 281 21.95 15.84 12.06
CA GLN A 281 22.49 17.03 11.37
C GLN A 281 22.75 16.84 9.86
N ASN A 282 21.94 16.03 9.17
CA ASN A 282 22.00 15.91 7.71
C ASN A 282 20.83 16.67 7.07
N ASP A 283 21.09 17.88 6.56
CA ASP A 283 20.06 18.77 6.02
C ASP A 283 19.91 18.65 4.48
N TYR A 284 18.75 19.08 3.97
CA TYR A 284 18.41 19.15 2.55
C TYR A 284 18.47 17.80 1.81
N LEU A 285 18.28 16.67 2.49
CA LEU A 285 18.34 15.35 1.86
C LEU A 285 17.18 15.09 0.88
N ILE A 286 17.45 14.28 -0.14
CA ILE A 286 16.41 13.65 -0.99
C ILE A 286 16.66 12.14 -1.03
N ILE A 287 15.66 11.35 -0.68
CA ILE A 287 15.64 9.88 -0.80
C ILE A 287 14.43 9.53 -1.66
N GLN A 288 14.65 9.11 -2.92
CA GLN A 288 13.54 8.95 -3.86
C GLN A 288 13.62 7.75 -4.82
N ASN A 289 12.48 7.17 -5.17
CA ASN A 289 12.38 6.04 -6.10
C ASN A 289 13.25 4.82 -5.70
N CYS A 290 13.64 4.69 -4.42
CA CYS A 290 14.38 3.55 -3.89
C CYS A 290 13.44 2.42 -3.47
N ASP A 291 13.95 1.20 -3.45
CA ASP A 291 13.31 0.07 -2.75
C ASP A 291 14.05 -0.17 -1.43
N VAL A 292 13.30 -0.46 -0.37
CA VAL A 292 13.82 -0.65 1.00
C VAL A 292 13.12 -1.88 1.58
N ASN A 293 13.82 -3.01 1.67
CA ASN A 293 13.19 -4.31 1.92
C ASN A 293 13.87 -5.03 3.09
N PHE A 294 13.08 -5.68 3.96
CA PHE A 294 13.60 -6.54 5.02
C PHE A 294 14.51 -5.77 6.01
N SER A 295 13.94 -4.76 6.66
CA SER A 295 14.64 -3.93 7.64
C SER A 295 14.39 -4.41 9.07
N GLY A 296 15.45 -4.81 9.77
CA GLY A 296 15.36 -5.35 11.13
C GLY A 296 14.89 -4.37 12.21
N THR A 297 14.97 -3.05 12.00
CA THR A 297 14.38 -2.06 12.94
C THR A 297 13.67 -0.87 12.31
N ALA A 298 14.17 -0.29 11.22
CA ALA A 298 13.41 0.72 10.47
C ALA A 298 13.80 0.78 9.00
N GLY A 299 12.85 1.14 8.12
CA GLY A 299 13.13 1.28 6.70
C GLY A 299 14.06 2.47 6.43
N ILE A 300 13.57 3.66 6.76
CA ILE A 300 14.27 4.93 6.55
C ILE A 300 14.25 5.75 7.85
N TYR A 301 15.43 5.98 8.43
CA TYR A 301 15.65 6.94 9.52
C TYR A 301 16.38 8.18 8.98
N THR A 302 15.92 9.38 9.34
CA THR A 302 16.56 10.65 8.96
C THR A 302 16.46 11.70 10.07
N ALA A 303 17.54 12.40 10.43
CA ALA A 303 17.51 13.46 11.43
C ALA A 303 18.17 14.78 10.95
N GLY A 304 17.33 15.77 10.59
CA GLY A 304 17.76 17.05 10.01
C GLY A 304 16.60 17.88 9.45
N SER A 305 16.89 18.80 8.55
CA SER A 305 15.98 19.84 8.07
C SER A 305 15.73 19.75 6.56
N SER A 306 14.53 20.09 6.09
CA SER A 306 14.17 20.11 4.65
C SER A 306 14.39 18.77 3.92
N ILE A 307 14.17 17.66 4.62
CA ILE A 307 14.33 16.28 4.12
C ILE A 307 13.15 15.91 3.21
N GLN A 308 13.41 15.21 2.10
CA GLN A 308 12.39 14.72 1.18
C GLN A 308 12.49 13.19 1.02
N ILE A 309 11.42 12.47 1.34
CA ILE A 309 11.33 11.00 1.21
C ILE A 309 10.16 10.71 0.27
N LYS A 310 10.45 10.35 -0.98
CA LYS A 310 9.46 10.37 -2.08
C LYS A 310 9.43 9.13 -2.97
N ASN A 311 8.24 8.64 -3.28
CA ASN A 311 8.04 7.55 -4.25
C ASN A 311 8.85 6.26 -3.95
N ASN A 312 9.22 6.03 -2.68
CA ASN A 312 9.96 4.83 -2.29
C ASN A 312 9.00 3.67 -2.04
N LEU A 313 9.46 2.45 -2.30
CA LEU A 313 8.79 1.21 -1.93
C LEU A 313 9.47 0.64 -0.68
N ILE A 314 8.72 0.48 0.41
CA ILE A 314 9.24 0.07 1.72
C ILE A 314 8.46 -1.19 2.17
N ASN A 315 9.13 -2.33 2.27
CA ASN A 315 8.49 -3.63 2.51
C ASN A 315 9.13 -4.40 3.67
N ASN A 316 8.30 -5.10 4.45
CA ASN A 316 8.74 -6.08 5.45
C ASN A 316 9.72 -5.46 6.46
N VAL A 317 9.21 -4.51 7.25
CA VAL A 317 10.00 -3.72 8.21
C VAL A 317 9.56 -4.10 9.62
N ASN A 318 10.49 -4.58 10.45
CA ASN A 318 10.16 -5.12 11.77
C ASN A 318 9.86 -4.07 12.84
N GLY A 319 10.31 -2.83 12.65
CA GLY A 319 9.89 -1.68 13.47
C GLY A 319 9.20 -0.62 12.62
N VAL A 320 9.78 0.57 12.50
CA VAL A 320 9.15 1.74 11.88
C VAL A 320 9.47 1.87 10.38
N GLY A 321 8.49 2.09 9.52
CA GLY A 321 8.71 2.25 8.08
C GLY A 321 9.56 3.51 7.75
N ILE A 322 9.08 4.69 8.15
CA ILE A 322 9.77 5.97 8.00
C ILE A 322 9.77 6.73 9.34
N LEU A 323 10.96 7.11 9.81
CA LEU A 323 11.21 7.80 11.08
C LEU A 323 12.03 9.10 10.86
N PRO A 324 11.37 10.24 10.57
CA PRO A 324 12.01 11.54 10.54
C PRO A 324 12.20 12.13 11.96
N TYR A 325 13.20 12.99 12.08
CA TYR A 325 13.39 13.95 13.18
C TYR A 325 13.85 15.29 12.60
N GLY A 326 13.44 16.41 13.19
CA GLY A 326 13.83 17.75 12.77
C GLY A 326 12.71 18.54 12.07
N ASP A 327 13.05 19.38 11.08
CA ASP A 327 12.12 20.37 10.52
C ASP A 327 11.77 20.18 9.04
N SER A 328 10.51 20.44 8.72
CA SER A 328 9.94 20.45 7.37
C SER A 328 10.18 19.18 6.53
N PRO A 329 10.04 17.94 7.08
CA PRO A 329 10.15 16.73 6.27
C PRO A 329 8.94 16.57 5.35
N VAL A 330 9.20 16.24 4.08
CA VAL A 330 8.20 15.98 3.04
C VAL A 330 8.20 14.49 2.71
N ILE A 331 7.17 13.77 3.16
CA ILE A 331 7.01 12.32 2.97
C ILE A 331 5.82 12.10 2.03
N SER A 332 6.08 11.80 0.76
CA SER A 332 5.01 11.77 -0.25
C SER A 332 5.17 10.74 -1.37
N GLY A 333 4.07 10.08 -1.75
CA GLY A 333 4.07 9.10 -2.84
C GLY A 333 4.69 7.75 -2.50
N ASN A 334 5.12 7.53 -1.25
CA ASN A 334 5.74 6.27 -0.85
C ASN A 334 4.69 5.17 -0.70
N THR A 335 5.06 3.92 -0.98
CA THR A 335 4.27 2.73 -0.68
C THR A 335 4.96 1.98 0.46
N ILE A 336 4.25 1.72 1.55
CA ILE A 336 4.75 1.01 2.72
C ILE A 336 3.88 -0.23 2.95
N ASN A 337 4.47 -1.42 2.85
CA ASN A 337 3.79 -2.70 3.06
C ASN A 337 4.43 -3.47 4.22
N ASN A 338 3.61 -4.21 4.97
CA ASN A 338 4.04 -5.20 5.97
C ASN A 338 4.99 -4.61 7.02
N GLN A 339 4.48 -3.63 7.78
CA GLN A 339 5.25 -2.97 8.84
C GLN A 339 4.84 -3.47 10.22
N GLY A 340 5.82 -3.92 11.01
CA GLY A 340 5.62 -4.37 12.39
C GLY A 340 4.76 -5.64 12.50
N LEU A 341 4.70 -6.48 11.46
CA LEU A 341 3.82 -7.67 11.44
C LEU A 341 4.40 -8.92 12.11
N VAL A 342 5.73 -8.99 12.32
CA VAL A 342 6.34 -10.12 13.03
C VAL A 342 6.51 -9.76 14.50
N GLU A 343 5.71 -10.40 15.34
CA GLU A 343 5.75 -10.20 16.78
C GLU A 343 7.08 -10.65 17.39
N GLY A 344 7.60 -9.89 18.36
CA GLY A 344 8.90 -10.13 18.99
C GLY A 344 10.10 -9.65 18.18
N GLN A 345 9.94 -9.30 16.90
CA GLN A 345 10.98 -8.66 16.08
C GLN A 345 10.79 -7.13 16.04
N GLY A 346 11.88 -6.39 15.78
CA GLY A 346 11.96 -4.94 15.95
C GLY A 346 12.86 -4.56 17.14
N SER A 347 12.95 -3.27 17.51
CA SER A 347 13.82 -2.79 18.60
C SER A 347 13.17 -1.72 19.47
N LEU A 348 13.33 -1.82 20.79
CA LEU A 348 12.91 -0.79 21.74
C LEU A 348 13.63 0.56 21.53
N PRO A 349 12.98 1.71 21.83
CA PRO A 349 11.57 1.91 22.21
C PRO A 349 10.64 2.08 20.98
N TYR A 350 10.91 1.34 19.90
CA TYR A 350 10.29 1.50 18.58
C TYR A 350 9.79 0.18 17.97
N ILE A 351 9.52 -0.87 18.77
CA ILE A 351 9.16 -2.19 18.20
C ILE A 351 7.91 -2.07 17.33
N TYR A 352 6.82 -1.49 17.85
CA TYR A 352 5.63 -1.17 17.06
C TYR A 352 5.21 0.29 17.32
N ARG A 353 5.59 1.17 16.39
CA ARG A 353 4.94 2.48 16.19
C ARG A 353 4.35 2.50 14.77
N GLY A 354 3.99 3.67 14.27
CA GLY A 354 3.41 3.82 12.93
C GLY A 354 4.38 3.50 11.78
N ALA A 355 3.83 3.03 10.66
CA ALA A 355 4.55 2.92 9.39
C ALA A 355 5.20 4.25 8.96
N ILE A 356 4.53 5.37 9.27
CA ILE A 356 5.16 6.69 9.37
C ILE A 356 5.02 7.14 10.84
N THR A 357 6.13 7.55 11.45
CA THR A 357 6.18 7.91 12.89
C THR A 357 6.82 9.28 13.06
N LEU A 358 6.04 10.28 13.48
CA LEU A 358 6.49 11.67 13.64
C LEU A 358 6.72 11.98 15.12
N PHE A 359 7.98 12.21 15.54
CA PHE A 359 8.32 12.67 16.89
C PHE A 359 9.39 13.75 16.83
N ASN A 360 9.35 14.70 17.79
CA ASN A 360 10.22 15.88 17.84
C ASN A 360 10.41 16.52 16.45
N THR A 361 9.30 16.64 15.73
CA THR A 361 9.28 17.04 14.32
C THR A 361 8.42 18.29 14.14
N ALA A 362 8.90 19.25 13.36
CA ALA A 362 8.20 20.50 13.06
C ALA A 362 7.83 20.59 11.58
N ASN A 363 6.66 21.16 11.29
CA ASN A 363 6.15 21.40 9.94
C ASN A 363 6.10 20.17 8.99
N PRO A 364 5.80 18.93 9.44
CA PRO A 364 5.84 17.75 8.56
C PRO A 364 4.66 17.73 7.57
N TYR A 365 4.96 17.37 6.32
CA TYR A 365 3.98 17.19 5.25
C TYR A 365 3.99 15.74 4.77
N VAL A 366 2.94 14.99 5.15
CA VAL A 366 2.78 13.56 4.84
C VAL A 366 1.60 13.38 3.90
N ALA A 367 1.84 13.15 2.60
CA ALA A 367 0.75 13.12 1.63
C ALA A 367 0.89 12.21 0.41
N ASN A 368 -0.24 11.66 -0.05
CA ASN A 368 -0.32 10.75 -1.20
C ASN A 368 0.50 9.45 -1.01
N ASN A 369 0.73 9.03 0.23
CA ASN A 369 1.36 7.74 0.53
C ASN A 369 0.31 6.62 0.56
N ILE A 370 0.76 5.40 0.28
CA ILE A 370 -0.01 4.15 0.38
C ILE A 370 0.59 3.36 1.55
N ILE A 371 -0.23 2.97 2.53
CA ILE A 371 0.21 2.19 3.69
C ILE A 371 -0.69 0.97 3.84
N LYS A 372 -0.09 -0.22 3.98
CA LYS A 372 -0.80 -1.51 3.86
C LYS A 372 -0.23 -2.53 4.86
N GLY A 373 -1.07 -3.02 5.77
CA GLY A 373 -0.65 -4.03 6.76
C GLY A 373 0.31 -3.47 7.81
N THR A 374 -0.23 -2.95 8.91
CA THR A 374 0.57 -2.41 10.03
C THR A 374 0.22 -3.06 11.36
N GLY A 375 1.22 -3.46 12.15
CA GLY A 375 1.03 -4.13 13.43
C GLY A 375 0.40 -3.25 14.52
N TYR A 376 0.63 -1.94 14.43
CA TYR A 376 0.05 -0.89 15.25
C TYR A 376 -0.52 0.20 14.31
N ASP A 377 -0.46 1.48 14.68
CA ASP A 377 -0.82 2.61 13.82
C ASP A 377 -0.22 2.54 12.41
N ALA A 378 -0.79 3.27 11.45
CA ALA A 378 -0.15 3.51 10.16
C ALA A 378 0.56 4.87 10.09
N ILE A 379 -0.03 5.91 10.67
CA ILE A 379 0.59 7.23 10.87
C ILE A 379 0.47 7.61 12.34
N ASN A 380 1.57 7.51 13.09
CA ASN A 380 1.65 7.93 14.50
C ASN A 380 2.24 9.34 14.61
N ILE A 381 1.56 10.22 15.34
CA ILE A 381 1.94 11.63 15.53
C ILE A 381 2.17 11.89 17.02
N GLY A 382 3.43 12.11 17.40
CA GLY A 382 3.83 12.35 18.78
C GLY A 382 3.38 13.71 19.32
N ALA A 383 3.04 13.75 20.61
CA ALA A 383 2.59 14.93 21.35
C ALA A 383 3.63 16.07 21.50
N ASP A 384 4.78 15.96 20.86
CA ASP A 384 5.84 16.96 20.72
C ASP A 384 5.98 17.52 19.29
N THR A 385 5.16 17.05 18.35
CA THR A 385 5.17 17.42 16.94
C THR A 385 4.23 18.62 16.68
N SER A 386 4.56 19.51 15.74
CA SER A 386 3.79 20.74 15.47
C SER A 386 3.66 21.10 13.99
N ASN A 387 2.60 21.85 13.64
CA ASN A 387 2.26 22.29 12.28
C ASN A 387 2.14 21.14 11.27
N VAL A 388 1.41 20.10 11.66
CA VAL A 388 1.35 18.82 10.94
C VAL A 388 0.30 18.85 9.83
N THR A 389 0.64 18.35 8.65
CA THR A 389 -0.33 18.07 7.56
C THR A 389 -0.25 16.60 7.14
N ILE A 390 -1.30 15.84 7.44
CA ILE A 390 -1.54 14.48 6.97
C ILE A 390 -2.65 14.52 5.91
N LYS A 391 -2.28 14.45 4.63
CA LYS A 391 -3.23 14.72 3.54
C LYS A 391 -3.27 13.63 2.48
N ASN A 392 -4.47 13.22 2.05
CA ASN A 392 -4.64 12.35 0.88
C ASN A 392 -3.81 11.05 0.96
N ASN A 393 -3.66 10.42 2.11
CA ASN A 393 -3.01 9.10 2.22
C ASN A 393 -4.06 7.99 2.08
N PHE A 394 -3.70 6.87 1.47
CA PHE A 394 -4.51 5.65 1.46
C PHE A 394 -3.92 4.64 2.45
N ILE A 395 -4.77 4.12 3.36
CA ILE A 395 -4.37 3.20 4.41
C ILE A 395 -5.32 2.00 4.42
N GLU A 396 -4.78 0.79 4.35
CA GLU A 396 -5.56 -0.46 4.48
C GLU A 396 -4.94 -1.44 5.49
N ASN A 397 -5.80 -2.16 6.23
CA ASN A 397 -5.43 -3.24 7.14
C ASN A 397 -4.38 -2.81 8.19
N ALA A 398 -4.62 -1.64 8.79
CA ALA A 398 -3.82 -1.13 9.89
C ALA A 398 -4.20 -1.80 11.22
N CYS A 399 -3.37 -1.60 12.25
CA CYS A 399 -3.70 -1.87 13.64
C CYS A 399 -3.90 -3.36 14.00
N VAL A 400 -3.15 -4.30 13.38
CA VAL A 400 -3.51 -5.73 13.42
C VAL A 400 -2.99 -6.55 14.61
N LEU A 401 -2.01 -6.09 15.40
CA LEU A 401 -1.41 -6.88 16.50
C LEU A 401 -1.68 -6.37 17.94
N ARG A 402 -2.22 -5.17 18.11
CA ARG A 402 -2.21 -4.45 19.40
C ARG A 402 -3.59 -3.92 19.80
N GLN A 403 -3.62 -3.09 20.83
CA GLN A 403 -4.78 -2.32 21.25
C GLN A 403 -4.41 -0.84 21.41
N ASP A 404 -5.44 0.00 21.58
CA ASP A 404 -5.33 1.44 21.83
C ASP A 404 -4.52 2.20 20.75
N GLN A 405 -5.05 2.14 19.52
CA GLN A 405 -4.31 2.34 18.27
C GLN A 405 -5.23 2.91 17.18
N GLY A 406 -4.67 3.69 16.26
CA GLY A 406 -5.41 4.31 15.16
C GLY A 406 -4.62 4.32 13.85
N ALA A 407 -5.30 4.05 12.73
CA ALA A 407 -4.65 4.12 11.41
C ALA A 407 -4.03 5.51 11.16
N ILE A 408 -4.67 6.58 11.66
CA ILE A 408 -3.99 7.84 11.99
C ILE A 408 -4.18 8.11 13.48
N TYR A 409 -3.09 8.18 14.24
CA TYR A 409 -3.08 8.41 15.69
C TYR A 409 -2.39 9.74 16.05
N THR A 410 -2.96 10.46 17.01
CA THR A 410 -2.30 11.58 17.70
C THR A 410 -2.76 11.62 19.15
N SER A 411 -1.87 12.02 20.07
CA SER A 411 -2.20 12.39 21.46
C SER A 411 -1.72 13.80 21.79
N GLY A 412 -2.38 14.42 22.76
CA GLY A 412 -1.90 15.62 23.42
C GLY A 412 -1.01 15.29 24.61
N SER A 413 -0.08 16.19 24.90
CA SER A 413 0.58 16.27 26.21
C SER A 413 0.20 17.63 26.82
N ASN A 414 0.77 18.01 27.96
CA ASN A 414 0.57 19.34 28.54
C ASN A 414 1.19 20.50 27.70
N LYS A 415 1.50 20.25 26.43
CA LYS A 415 1.89 21.22 25.40
C LYS A 415 0.70 21.38 24.43
N PRO A 416 0.22 22.58 24.10
CA PRO A 416 -0.75 22.74 23.03
C PRO A 416 -0.11 22.34 21.70
N GLN A 417 -0.70 21.37 21.00
CA GLN A 417 -0.62 21.35 19.54
C GLN A 417 -1.26 22.66 19.04
N ILE A 418 -0.64 23.30 18.03
CA ILE A 418 -1.06 24.64 17.57
C ILE A 418 -1.77 24.58 16.21
N ASN A 419 -1.35 23.66 15.34
CA ASN A 419 -2.04 23.32 14.09
C ASN A 419 -1.79 21.84 13.75
N LEU A 420 -2.85 21.06 13.54
CA LEU A 420 -2.78 19.70 13.00
C LEU A 420 -3.94 19.47 12.02
N LEU A 421 -3.64 19.12 10.78
CA LEU A 421 -4.61 18.91 9.71
C LEU A 421 -4.56 17.47 9.22
N ILE A 422 -5.69 16.76 9.35
CA ILE A 422 -5.93 15.44 8.77
C ILE A 422 -7.00 15.62 7.69
N GLU A 423 -6.59 15.65 6.41
CA GLU A 423 -7.45 15.98 5.26
C GLU A 423 -7.50 14.89 4.19
N GLY A 424 -8.70 14.49 3.77
CA GLY A 424 -8.86 13.69 2.53
C GLY A 424 -8.18 12.32 2.55
N ASN A 425 -7.81 11.79 3.72
CA ASN A 425 -7.24 10.45 3.81
C ASN A 425 -8.36 9.42 3.62
N ILE A 426 -8.04 8.30 2.98
CA ILE A 426 -8.96 7.17 2.80
C ILE A 426 -8.40 5.99 3.59
N ILE A 427 -9.16 5.55 4.59
CA ILE A 427 -8.79 4.50 5.54
C ILE A 427 -9.80 3.37 5.41
N LEU A 428 -9.32 2.14 5.30
CA LEU A 428 -10.14 0.96 5.07
C LEU A 428 -9.66 -0.20 5.97
N ASN A 429 -10.61 -0.85 6.64
CA ASN A 429 -10.38 -2.05 7.47
C ASN A 429 -9.29 -1.89 8.54
N SER A 430 -9.26 -0.75 9.25
CA SER A 430 -8.45 -0.65 10.48
C SER A 430 -9.04 -1.59 11.54
N VAL A 431 -8.24 -2.53 12.07
CA VAL A 431 -8.70 -3.40 13.18
C VAL A 431 -8.90 -2.60 14.47
N GLY A 432 -8.17 -1.49 14.61
CA GLY A 432 -8.33 -0.50 15.68
C GLY A 432 -9.35 0.59 15.34
N GLU A 433 -9.02 1.82 15.74
CA GLU A 433 -9.74 3.01 15.31
C GLU A 433 -9.25 3.44 13.91
N GLY A 434 -10.06 4.21 13.17
CA GLY A 434 -9.65 4.83 11.91
C GLY A 434 -8.78 6.06 12.14
N ILE A 435 -9.38 7.14 12.64
CA ILE A 435 -8.67 8.35 13.07
C ILE A 435 -8.85 8.50 14.59
N TYR A 436 -7.77 8.36 15.34
CA TYR A 436 -7.74 8.43 16.79
C TYR A 436 -7.16 9.77 17.24
N LEU A 437 -8.02 10.64 17.78
CA LEU A 437 -7.62 11.80 18.58
C LEU A 437 -7.65 11.38 20.04
N ASP A 438 -6.51 10.90 20.53
CA ASP A 438 -6.29 10.39 21.88
C ASP A 438 -6.10 11.54 22.89
N GLU A 439 -5.92 11.21 24.18
CA GLU A 439 -6.06 12.13 25.32
C GLU A 439 -5.45 13.53 25.08
N TYR A 440 -6.22 14.58 25.42
CA TYR A 440 -5.84 15.99 25.31
C TYR A 440 -5.52 16.49 23.89
N SER A 441 -5.73 15.70 22.83
CA SER A 441 -5.61 16.16 21.44
C SER A 441 -6.47 17.42 21.22
N THR A 442 -5.85 18.47 20.67
CA THR A 442 -6.46 19.80 20.60
C THR A 442 -5.98 20.61 19.39
N THR A 443 -6.80 21.55 18.92
CA THR A 443 -6.64 22.30 17.64
C THR A 443 -6.64 21.44 16.37
N VAL A 444 -6.94 20.14 16.48
CA VAL A 444 -6.93 19.23 15.34
C VAL A 444 -8.12 19.51 14.42
N THR A 445 -7.85 19.63 13.12
CA THR A 445 -8.87 19.65 12.07
C THR A 445 -8.87 18.32 11.32
N VAL A 446 -9.90 17.51 11.53
CA VAL A 446 -10.16 16.25 10.79
C VAL A 446 -11.25 16.53 9.76
N ARG A 447 -10.91 16.66 8.48
CA ARG A 447 -11.90 17.02 7.46
C ARG A 447 -11.81 16.27 6.13
N ASN A 448 -12.98 16.01 5.55
CA ASN A 448 -13.16 15.36 4.24
C ASN A 448 -12.50 13.97 4.12
N ASN A 449 -12.15 13.31 5.23
CA ASN A 449 -11.59 11.97 5.21
C ASN A 449 -12.69 10.93 4.96
N THR A 450 -12.33 9.80 4.36
CA THR A 450 -13.20 8.63 4.26
C THR A 450 -12.65 7.53 5.16
N VAL A 451 -13.49 6.95 6.03
CA VAL A 451 -13.10 5.82 6.88
C VAL A 451 -14.12 4.71 6.75
N ILE A 452 -13.67 3.52 6.37
CA ILE A 452 -14.50 2.37 6.01
C ILE A 452 -14.16 1.17 6.91
N GLY A 453 -15.19 0.51 7.45
CA GLY A 453 -15.04 -0.83 8.03
C GLY A 453 -14.11 -0.95 9.24
N SER A 454 -13.86 0.13 9.99
CA SER A 454 -13.01 0.05 11.18
C SER A 454 -13.64 -0.81 12.27
N GLY A 455 -12.84 -1.67 12.90
CA GLY A 455 -13.24 -2.59 13.98
C GLY A 455 -13.61 -1.88 15.30
N ARG A 456 -13.32 -0.58 15.41
CA ARG A 456 -13.72 0.32 16.51
C ARG A 456 -14.35 1.61 15.95
N GLY A 457 -13.94 2.78 16.45
CA GLY A 457 -14.37 4.09 15.97
C GLY A 457 -13.78 4.43 14.60
N GLY A 458 -14.61 4.87 13.65
CA GLY A 458 -14.13 5.46 12.39
C GLY A 458 -13.39 6.78 12.65
N ILE A 459 -13.94 7.61 13.54
CA ILE A 459 -13.21 8.66 14.26
C ILE A 459 -13.44 8.44 15.76
N PHE A 460 -12.38 8.49 16.56
CA PHE A 460 -12.45 8.44 18.03
C PHE A 460 -11.92 9.73 18.64
N LEU A 461 -12.75 10.37 19.48
CA LEU A 461 -12.38 11.50 20.34
C LEU A 461 -12.29 11.00 21.79
N HIS A 462 -11.09 10.87 22.32
CA HIS A 462 -10.83 10.42 23.68
C HIS A 462 -10.26 11.57 24.49
N LYS A 463 -11.05 12.14 25.42
CA LYS A 463 -10.64 13.31 26.22
C LYS A 463 -10.02 14.47 25.40
N ALA A 464 -10.44 14.57 24.13
CA ALA A 464 -9.94 15.52 23.14
C ALA A 464 -10.86 16.75 23.11
N ASN A 465 -10.30 17.95 23.00
CA ASN A 465 -11.03 19.21 23.15
C ASN A 465 -10.61 20.28 22.13
N ASN A 466 -11.53 21.20 21.82
CA ASN A 466 -11.30 22.31 20.87
C ASN A 466 -10.87 21.85 19.46
N ASN A 467 -11.37 20.69 18.99
CA ASN A 467 -11.09 20.14 17.66
C ASN A 467 -12.23 20.45 16.67
N ASN A 468 -11.96 20.31 15.37
CA ASN A 468 -12.92 20.49 14.29
C ASN A 468 -12.99 19.23 13.41
N VAL A 469 -14.10 18.49 13.50
CA VAL A 469 -14.39 17.27 12.74
C VAL A 469 -15.50 17.58 11.73
N THR A 470 -15.18 17.74 10.44
CA THR A 470 -16.17 18.18 9.45
C THR A 470 -16.06 17.55 8.06
N GLY A 471 -17.21 17.25 7.44
CA GLY A 471 -17.27 16.73 6.06
C GLY A 471 -16.75 15.30 5.86
N ASN A 472 -16.45 14.57 6.94
CA ASN A 472 -15.92 13.21 6.85
C ASN A 472 -17.03 12.20 6.49
N ILE A 473 -16.67 11.16 5.73
CA ILE A 473 -17.55 10.06 5.33
C ILE A 473 -17.12 8.82 6.11
N LEU A 474 -17.95 8.38 7.06
CA LEU A 474 -17.65 7.26 7.95
C LEU A 474 -18.64 6.13 7.60
N TYR A 475 -18.15 5.12 6.87
CA TYR A 475 -18.96 4.07 6.25
C TYR A 475 -18.77 2.70 6.95
N ASP A 476 -19.82 2.25 7.63
CA ASP A 476 -19.95 0.95 8.29
C ASP A 476 -18.81 0.56 9.26
N ASN A 477 -18.18 1.55 9.88
CA ASN A 477 -17.33 1.35 11.06
C ASN A 477 -18.20 0.89 12.24
N ARG A 478 -17.64 0.07 13.14
CA ARG A 478 -18.36 -0.46 14.33
C ARG A 478 -19.02 0.64 15.16
N GLU A 479 -18.27 1.71 15.38
CA GLU A 479 -18.77 3.01 15.78
C GLU A 479 -18.36 4.02 14.70
N SER A 480 -19.27 4.77 14.06
CA SER A 480 -18.85 5.79 13.08
C SER A 480 -18.09 6.93 13.76
N LEU A 481 -18.72 7.62 14.72
CA LEU A 481 -18.04 8.51 15.65
C LEU A 481 -18.10 7.94 17.07
N LYS A 482 -16.93 7.73 17.67
CA LYS A 482 -16.75 7.27 19.05
C LYS A 482 -16.27 8.45 19.90
N MET A 483 -16.78 8.56 21.12
CA MET A 483 -16.45 9.64 22.05
C MET A 483 -16.34 9.08 23.47
N SER A 484 -15.26 9.40 24.21
CA SER A 484 -15.14 9.01 25.62
C SER A 484 -14.47 10.04 26.52
N ASN A 485 -14.86 10.02 27.80
CA ASN A 485 -14.41 10.90 28.86
C ASN A 485 -14.39 10.14 30.21
N TRP A 486 -13.37 10.38 31.05
CA TRP A 486 -13.11 9.64 32.29
C TRP A 486 -13.52 10.44 33.55
N VAL A 487 -13.38 9.85 34.74
CA VAL A 487 -13.88 10.40 36.01
C VAL A 487 -13.11 11.65 36.44
N ASN A 488 -13.82 12.70 36.88
CA ASN A 488 -13.28 13.99 37.33
C ASN A 488 -12.54 14.82 36.26
N GLU A 489 -12.89 14.66 34.99
CA GLU A 489 -12.30 15.37 33.86
C GLU A 489 -13.36 15.96 32.93
N ASN A 490 -13.26 17.26 32.62
CA ASN A 490 -14.15 17.92 31.66
C ASN A 490 -13.44 18.16 30.33
N ASN A 491 -12.86 17.10 29.75
CA ASN A 491 -11.87 17.20 28.67
C ASN A 491 -12.42 16.86 27.27
N LEU A 492 -13.71 16.55 27.12
CA LEU A 492 -14.39 16.36 25.82
C LEU A 492 -15.20 17.59 25.36
N ILE A 493 -14.64 18.78 25.58
CA ILE A 493 -15.34 20.07 25.41
C ILE A 493 -14.99 20.79 24.10
N ASN A 494 -15.88 21.70 23.67
CA ASN A 494 -15.66 22.63 22.55
C ASN A 494 -15.33 21.98 21.18
N ASN A 495 -15.61 20.68 20.99
CA ASN A 495 -15.38 20.03 19.70
C ASN A 495 -16.49 20.44 18.72
N THR A 496 -16.12 20.96 17.55
CA THR A 496 -17.08 21.25 16.47
C THR A 496 -17.18 20.03 15.58
N ILE A 497 -18.36 19.43 15.47
CA ILE A 497 -18.61 18.16 14.76
C ILE A 497 -19.76 18.39 13.78
N THR A 498 -19.45 18.79 12.55
CA THR A 498 -20.48 19.28 11.61
C THR A 498 -20.36 18.73 10.20
N ASN A 499 -21.49 18.60 9.50
CA ASN A 499 -21.54 18.16 8.10
C ASN A 499 -20.92 16.76 7.84
N ASN A 500 -20.75 15.92 8.87
CA ASN A 500 -20.22 14.57 8.71
C ASN A 500 -21.33 13.59 8.29
N LYS A 501 -20.95 12.55 7.55
CA LYS A 501 -21.84 11.50 7.04
C LYS A 501 -21.53 10.20 7.79
N PHE A 502 -22.31 9.93 8.84
CA PHE A 502 -22.26 8.70 9.63
C PHE A 502 -23.17 7.67 8.96
N ILE A 503 -22.60 6.76 8.18
CA ILE A 503 -23.34 5.78 7.39
C ILE A 503 -23.13 4.41 8.01
N VAL A 504 -24.22 3.73 8.34
CA VAL A 504 -24.19 2.40 8.93
C VAL A 504 -25.18 1.49 8.22
N LYS A 505 -24.69 0.36 7.69
CA LYS A 505 -25.53 -0.67 7.07
C LYS A 505 -25.72 -1.86 8.01
N SER A 506 -24.70 -2.23 8.77
CA SER A 506 -24.74 -3.37 9.70
C SER A 506 -25.57 -3.03 10.95
N PRO A 507 -26.54 -3.88 11.36
CA PRO A 507 -27.50 -3.51 12.41
C PRO A 507 -26.82 -3.26 13.77
N ASN A 508 -25.79 -4.05 14.09
CA ASN A 508 -25.05 -3.96 15.37
C ASN A 508 -24.04 -2.79 15.44
N ASN A 509 -23.70 -2.18 14.32
CA ASN A 509 -22.81 -1.02 14.26
C ASN A 509 -23.58 0.25 14.67
N LEU A 510 -22.89 1.36 14.97
CA LEU A 510 -23.47 2.58 15.55
C LEU A 510 -23.07 3.84 14.80
N ALA A 511 -23.96 4.83 14.73
CA ALA A 511 -23.60 6.14 14.18
C ALA A 511 -22.79 6.96 15.20
N ILE A 512 -23.22 6.96 16.47
CA ILE A 512 -22.43 7.49 17.59
C ILE A 512 -22.39 6.49 18.76
N SER A 513 -21.23 6.35 19.40
CA SER A 513 -21.12 5.89 20.78
C SER A 513 -20.50 6.97 21.66
N TYR A 514 -21.16 7.31 22.76
CA TYR A 514 -20.67 8.23 23.79
C TYR A 514 -20.54 7.52 25.14
N THR A 515 -19.36 7.62 25.74
CA THR A 515 -18.99 7.03 27.04
C THR A 515 -18.55 8.13 28.00
N ASN A 516 -19.12 8.19 29.21
CA ASN A 516 -18.67 9.17 30.21
C ASN A 516 -18.84 8.69 31.65
N TRP A 517 -17.72 8.59 32.36
CA TRP A 517 -17.69 8.18 33.77
C TRP A 517 -17.62 9.35 34.76
N ASP A 518 -17.64 10.62 34.31
CA ASP A 518 -17.59 11.76 35.22
C ASP A 518 -18.93 12.06 35.89
N ASN A 519 -18.99 11.86 37.21
CA ASN A 519 -20.12 12.24 38.07
C ASN A 519 -20.37 13.77 38.09
N ASN A 520 -19.33 14.57 37.89
CA ASN A 520 -19.40 16.04 37.98
C ASN A 520 -19.95 16.67 36.68
N TYR A 521 -19.65 16.04 35.54
CA TYR A 521 -20.02 16.51 34.21
C TYR A 521 -20.66 15.36 33.39
N PRO A 522 -21.86 14.85 33.75
CA PRO A 522 -22.46 13.67 33.12
C PRO A 522 -22.70 13.83 31.60
N ILE A 523 -22.77 15.07 31.10
CA ILE A 523 -22.85 15.43 29.68
C ILE A 523 -21.71 16.42 29.35
N SER A 524 -20.45 15.99 29.43
CA SER A 524 -19.28 16.87 29.23
C SER A 524 -19.22 17.50 27.83
N PHE A 525 -19.65 16.76 26.79
CA PHE A 525 -19.80 17.28 25.42
C PHE A 525 -20.92 18.31 25.23
N SER A 526 -21.66 18.71 26.26
CA SER A 526 -22.72 19.74 26.15
C SER A 526 -22.23 21.11 25.66
N THR A 527 -20.92 21.36 25.73
CA THR A 527 -20.21 22.54 25.19
C THR A 527 -19.65 22.34 23.78
N SER A 528 -19.68 21.11 23.26
CA SER A 528 -19.35 20.82 21.86
C SER A 528 -20.49 21.26 20.94
N ASN A 529 -20.22 21.35 19.64
CA ASN A 529 -21.16 21.80 18.62
C ASN A 529 -21.36 20.69 17.57
N LEU A 530 -22.24 19.72 17.88
CA LEU A 530 -22.71 18.72 16.93
C LEU A 530 -23.90 19.29 16.15
N ASN A 531 -23.77 19.51 14.83
CA ASN A 531 -24.90 19.97 13.99
C ASN A 531 -24.72 19.71 12.49
N ASN A 532 -25.81 19.72 11.71
CA ASN A 532 -25.84 19.46 10.26
C ASN A 532 -25.23 18.10 9.84
N ASN A 533 -25.11 17.13 10.76
CA ASN A 533 -24.59 15.80 10.45
C ASN A 533 -25.68 14.92 9.81
N ILE A 534 -25.28 13.82 9.18
CA ILE A 534 -26.20 12.87 8.54
C ILE A 534 -26.02 11.50 9.20
N TYR A 535 -27.08 11.04 9.87
CA TYR A 535 -27.21 9.76 10.55
C TYR A 535 -27.89 8.76 9.61
N ALA A 536 -27.12 8.28 8.64
CA ALA A 536 -27.60 7.44 7.56
C ALA A 536 -27.64 5.96 7.97
N ARG A 537 -28.83 5.49 8.35
CA ARG A 537 -29.13 4.08 8.61
C ARG A 537 -30.22 3.58 7.67
N PRO A 538 -29.89 3.27 6.40
CA PRO A 538 -30.89 2.94 5.39
C PRO A 538 -31.57 1.58 5.61
N LEU A 539 -30.92 0.61 6.26
CA LEU A 539 -31.46 -0.74 6.52
C LEU A 539 -32.20 -0.85 7.88
N ASP A 540 -31.60 -0.37 8.96
CA ASP A 540 -32.19 -0.40 10.30
C ASP A 540 -31.79 0.84 11.13
N ASP A 541 -32.75 1.72 11.40
CA ASP A 541 -32.57 2.95 12.19
C ASP A 541 -33.09 2.86 13.64
N ASN A 542 -33.27 1.64 14.17
CA ASN A 542 -33.63 1.45 15.58
C ASN A 542 -32.44 1.67 16.53
N LEU A 543 -31.22 1.34 16.09
CA LEU A 543 -29.98 1.44 16.89
C LEU A 543 -29.10 2.64 16.47
N THR A 544 -29.65 3.86 16.39
CA THR A 544 -28.87 5.01 15.87
C THR A 544 -27.65 5.35 16.74
N ILE A 545 -27.84 5.55 18.05
CA ILE A 545 -26.84 6.13 18.96
C ILE A 545 -26.81 5.36 20.30
N LYS A 546 -25.63 5.09 20.83
CA LYS A 546 -25.40 4.45 22.15
C LYS A 546 -24.81 5.47 23.12
N THR A 547 -25.45 5.70 24.27
CA THR A 547 -24.86 6.46 25.39
C THR A 547 -24.63 5.53 26.57
N ASN A 548 -23.42 5.49 27.12
CA ASN A 548 -23.16 4.90 28.43
C ASN A 548 -22.63 5.98 29.39
N ILE A 549 -23.40 6.31 30.40
CA ILE A 549 -23.15 7.43 31.32
C ILE A 549 -23.26 6.89 32.74
N LEU A 550 -22.18 7.00 33.53
CA LEU A 550 -22.10 6.45 34.90
C LEU A 550 -22.54 4.97 34.96
N ALA A 551 -22.00 4.16 34.04
CA ALA A 551 -22.36 2.76 33.78
C ALA A 551 -23.82 2.48 33.32
N VAL A 552 -24.68 3.50 33.21
CA VAL A 552 -26.03 3.35 32.63
C VAL A 552 -25.96 3.43 31.11
N THR A 553 -26.12 2.28 30.45
CA THR A 553 -26.26 2.21 28.98
C THR A 553 -27.69 2.55 28.54
N THR A 554 -27.83 3.30 27.45
CA THR A 554 -29.10 3.66 26.83
C THR A 554 -28.91 3.82 25.32
N ASN A 555 -29.72 3.12 24.54
CA ASN A 555 -29.80 3.31 23.08
C ASN A 555 -30.80 4.45 22.77
N ARG A 556 -30.50 5.25 21.75
CA ARG A 556 -31.24 6.46 21.39
C ARG A 556 -31.41 6.56 19.88
N THR A 557 -32.60 6.93 19.43
CA THR A 557 -32.81 7.47 18.08
C THR A 557 -32.24 8.89 17.98
N LEU A 558 -32.06 9.41 16.75
CA LEU A 558 -31.64 10.81 16.55
C LEU A 558 -32.54 11.83 17.28
N SER A 559 -33.86 11.63 17.31
CA SER A 559 -34.77 12.55 18.02
C SER A 559 -34.67 12.45 19.55
N GLN A 560 -34.39 11.26 20.08
CA GLN A 560 -34.08 11.08 21.51
C GLN A 560 -32.72 11.66 21.88
N TRP A 561 -31.77 11.73 20.94
CA TRP A 561 -30.47 12.40 21.12
C TRP A 561 -30.60 13.92 21.07
N GLN A 562 -31.30 14.47 20.08
CA GLN A 562 -31.63 15.90 19.98
C GLN A 562 -32.34 16.40 21.24
N ALA A 563 -33.31 15.64 21.75
CA ALA A 563 -34.04 15.98 22.98
C ALA A 563 -33.21 15.80 24.27
N PHE A 564 -32.22 14.90 24.28
CA PHE A 564 -31.35 14.65 25.45
C PHE A 564 -30.20 15.66 25.56
N THR A 565 -29.70 16.16 24.43
CA THR A 565 -28.46 16.97 24.37
C THR A 565 -28.71 18.43 24.01
N GLY A 566 -29.83 18.74 23.38
CA GLY A 566 -30.08 20.04 22.73
C GLY A 566 -29.33 20.24 21.41
N GLN A 567 -28.44 19.32 21.02
CA GLN A 567 -27.60 19.43 19.81
C GLN A 567 -28.22 18.72 18.60
N ASP A 568 -27.52 18.71 17.47
CA ASP A 568 -27.91 18.05 16.21
C ASP A 568 -29.27 18.49 15.63
N GLN A 569 -29.77 19.69 15.96
CA GLN A 569 -31.12 20.14 15.59
C GLN A 569 -31.38 20.22 14.08
N ASN A 570 -30.34 20.50 13.27
CA ASN A 570 -30.43 20.50 11.81
C ASN A 570 -29.95 19.18 11.18
N SER A 571 -29.47 18.24 11.99
CA SER A 571 -28.94 16.96 11.52
C SER A 571 -30.06 16.04 11.04
N LYS A 572 -29.77 15.24 10.00
CA LYS A 572 -30.76 14.43 9.28
C LYS A 572 -30.56 12.94 9.51
N LYS A 573 -31.62 12.15 9.29
CA LYS A 573 -31.55 10.71 9.10
C LYS A 573 -31.19 10.36 7.64
N SER A 574 -31.11 9.07 7.31
CA SER A 574 -31.08 8.60 5.93
C SER A 574 -32.25 9.20 5.11
N PRO A 575 -32.03 9.70 3.88
CA PRO A 575 -33.11 10.26 3.06
C PRO A 575 -34.08 9.20 2.52
N ILE A 576 -33.63 7.94 2.44
CA ILE A 576 -34.38 6.77 1.99
C ILE A 576 -34.09 5.60 2.95
N SER A 577 -35.07 4.72 3.17
CA SER A 577 -34.87 3.39 3.74
C SER A 577 -35.05 2.29 2.69
N THR A 578 -34.38 1.16 2.89
CA THR A 578 -34.43 -0.05 2.06
C THR A 578 -34.43 -1.28 2.97
N SER A 579 -34.97 -2.40 2.50
CA SER A 579 -34.88 -3.71 3.18
C SER A 579 -33.81 -4.63 2.57
N ASP A 580 -33.08 -4.14 1.56
CA ASP A 580 -32.14 -4.91 0.74
C ASP A 580 -30.89 -4.04 0.47
N GLU A 581 -29.73 -4.60 0.82
CA GLU A 581 -28.41 -3.95 0.79
C GLU A 581 -27.94 -3.63 -0.64
N SER A 582 -28.40 -4.36 -1.66
CA SER A 582 -28.04 -4.12 -3.08
C SER A 582 -28.58 -2.78 -3.62
N ASN A 583 -29.42 -2.09 -2.84
CA ASN A 583 -29.92 -0.75 -3.12
C ASN A 583 -29.06 0.34 -2.46
N ILE A 584 -27.92 -0.02 -1.84
CA ILE A 584 -26.87 0.86 -1.35
C ILE A 584 -25.66 0.71 -2.28
N PHE A 585 -25.23 1.82 -2.89
CA PHE A 585 -23.98 1.89 -3.63
C PHE A 585 -23.00 2.80 -2.89
N PHE A 586 -21.78 2.31 -2.64
CA PHE A 586 -20.68 3.08 -2.07
C PHE A 586 -19.40 2.83 -2.85
N ASP A 587 -18.65 3.88 -3.15
CA ASP A 587 -17.33 3.75 -3.79
C ASP A 587 -16.43 4.96 -3.52
N TYR A 588 -15.12 4.77 -3.65
CA TYR A 588 -14.06 5.71 -3.25
C TYR A 588 -12.90 5.77 -4.26
N ASN A 589 -12.14 6.85 -4.23
CA ASN A 589 -11.02 7.10 -5.15
C ASN A 589 -9.71 7.38 -4.40
N ALA A 590 -8.90 6.33 -4.16
CA ALA A 590 -7.60 6.44 -3.51
C ALA A 590 -6.45 6.97 -4.40
N THR A 591 -6.75 7.60 -5.56
CA THR A 591 -5.75 8.04 -6.54
C THR A 591 -5.70 9.57 -6.69
N THR A 592 -4.64 10.08 -7.33
CA THR A 592 -4.49 11.51 -7.67
C THR A 592 -5.33 11.96 -8.87
N GLU A 593 -5.95 11.03 -9.60
CA GLU A 593 -6.71 11.28 -10.84
C GLU A 593 -8.22 11.13 -10.62
N ASN A 594 -9.04 11.59 -11.57
CA ASN A 594 -10.50 11.38 -11.52
C ASN A 594 -10.87 9.90 -11.76
N LYS A 595 -11.75 9.35 -10.91
CA LYS A 595 -12.33 8.01 -11.03
C LYS A 595 -13.73 8.09 -11.63
N ILE A 596 -13.94 7.51 -12.81
CA ILE A 596 -15.26 7.40 -13.45
C ILE A 596 -15.87 6.03 -13.14
N ILE A 597 -17.11 6.02 -12.67
CA ILE A 597 -17.90 4.82 -12.39
C ILE A 597 -19.31 4.95 -12.96
N SER A 598 -20.02 3.84 -13.14
CA SER A 598 -21.41 3.82 -13.61
C SER A 598 -22.35 3.46 -12.46
N LEU A 599 -23.34 4.30 -12.18
CA LEU A 599 -24.43 3.93 -11.28
C LEU A 599 -25.42 3.02 -12.02
N PRO A 600 -25.74 1.82 -11.49
CA PRO A 600 -26.60 0.84 -12.17
C PRO A 600 -28.09 1.23 -12.20
N TRP A 601 -28.50 2.22 -11.42
CA TRP A 601 -29.89 2.69 -11.33
C TRP A 601 -29.97 4.19 -11.02
N ALA A 602 -31.15 4.77 -11.21
CA ALA A 602 -31.44 6.12 -10.74
C ALA A 602 -31.43 6.13 -9.20
N ALA A 603 -30.85 7.20 -8.66
CA ALA A 603 -30.30 7.22 -7.31
C ALA A 603 -30.67 8.51 -6.57
N VAL A 604 -30.46 8.49 -5.26
CA VAL A 604 -30.42 9.69 -4.41
C VAL A 604 -29.16 9.62 -3.57
N ASP A 605 -28.39 10.71 -3.50
CA ASP A 605 -27.25 10.77 -2.58
C ASP A 605 -27.70 10.83 -1.11
N ILE A 606 -26.75 10.75 -0.19
CA ILE A 606 -27.09 10.75 1.24
C ILE A 606 -27.54 12.12 1.80
N GLU A 607 -27.45 13.20 1.01
CA GLU A 607 -27.97 14.53 1.36
C GLU A 607 -29.43 14.74 0.94
N GLY A 608 -29.90 13.94 -0.03
CA GLY A 608 -31.26 13.93 -0.58
C GLY A 608 -31.35 14.36 -2.05
N ASN A 609 -30.22 14.53 -2.76
CA ASN A 609 -30.21 14.99 -4.15
C ASN A 609 -30.40 13.80 -5.12
N LYS A 610 -31.37 13.89 -6.04
CA LYS A 610 -31.58 12.88 -7.09
C LYS A 610 -30.46 12.91 -8.13
N GLN A 611 -30.01 11.72 -8.53
CA GLN A 611 -28.95 11.47 -9.51
C GLN A 611 -29.45 10.44 -10.55
N ALA A 612 -29.18 10.68 -11.82
CA ALA A 612 -29.53 9.74 -12.89
C ALA A 612 -28.58 8.53 -12.95
N ALA A 613 -29.06 7.41 -13.50
CA ALA A 613 -28.23 6.24 -13.78
C ALA A 613 -27.11 6.55 -14.79
N GLY A 614 -26.06 5.73 -14.80
CA GLY A 614 -24.90 5.88 -15.68
C GLY A 614 -23.73 6.64 -15.03
N ASN A 615 -22.88 7.22 -15.86
CA ASN A 615 -21.55 7.64 -15.44
C ASN A 615 -21.54 8.85 -14.49
N ILE A 616 -20.84 8.72 -13.36
CA ILE A 616 -20.47 9.80 -12.44
C ILE A 616 -18.94 9.85 -12.24
N THR A 617 -18.43 10.96 -11.72
CA THR A 617 -16.99 11.15 -11.46
C THR A 617 -16.74 11.37 -9.97
N ILE A 618 -15.89 10.52 -9.37
CA ILE A 618 -15.32 10.70 -8.04
C ILE A 618 -14.00 11.45 -8.18
N ALA A 619 -13.89 12.61 -7.54
CA ALA A 619 -12.66 13.42 -7.50
C ALA A 619 -11.50 12.66 -6.80
N PRO A 620 -10.23 13.07 -7.01
CA PRO A 620 -9.08 12.52 -6.27
C PRO A 620 -9.31 12.55 -4.76
N TYR A 621 -9.12 11.42 -4.08
CA TYR A 621 -9.36 11.25 -2.64
C TYR A 621 -10.78 11.56 -2.16
N GLY A 622 -11.75 11.58 -3.09
CA GLY A 622 -13.18 11.64 -2.80
C GLY A 622 -13.82 10.25 -2.65
N SER A 623 -15.03 10.23 -2.09
CA SER A 623 -15.89 9.06 -2.01
C SER A 623 -17.36 9.45 -2.18
N VAL A 624 -18.18 8.53 -2.64
CA VAL A 624 -19.61 8.73 -2.89
C VAL A 624 -20.46 7.64 -2.25
N ILE A 625 -21.69 8.00 -1.90
CA ILE A 625 -22.73 7.05 -1.51
C ILE A 625 -24.05 7.44 -2.16
N TYR A 626 -24.74 6.43 -2.68
CA TYR A 626 -26.03 6.53 -3.31
C TYR A 626 -26.98 5.46 -2.79
N LEU A 627 -28.23 5.82 -2.58
CA LEU A 627 -29.35 4.94 -2.30
C LEU A 627 -30.25 4.89 -3.53
N LYS A 628 -30.81 3.74 -3.85
CA LYS A 628 -31.69 3.59 -5.01
C LYS A 628 -32.96 4.43 -4.85
N ASP A 629 -33.29 5.18 -5.90
CA ASP A 629 -34.49 6.01 -5.92
C ASP A 629 -35.75 5.13 -6.01
N PRO A 630 -36.65 5.11 -5.01
CA PRO A 630 -37.89 4.34 -5.07
C PRO A 630 -38.93 4.98 -6.01
N SER A 631 -38.72 6.25 -6.38
CA SER A 631 -39.60 7.04 -7.24
C SER A 631 -38.78 7.81 -8.27
N PRO A 632 -38.09 7.11 -9.20
CA PRO A 632 -37.32 7.74 -10.26
C PRO A 632 -38.25 8.62 -11.12
N ALA A 633 -37.76 9.79 -11.53
CA ALA A 633 -38.48 10.60 -12.49
C ALA A 633 -38.69 9.79 -13.78
N ALA A 634 -39.92 9.78 -14.30
CA ALA A 634 -40.22 9.06 -15.53
C ALA A 634 -39.33 9.62 -16.66
N SER A 635 -38.49 8.76 -17.25
CA SER A 635 -37.60 9.13 -18.34
C SER A 635 -38.39 9.80 -19.46
N GLU A 636 -37.99 11.02 -19.86
CA GLU A 636 -38.57 11.64 -21.05
C GLU A 636 -38.36 10.71 -22.25
N VAL A 637 -39.46 10.19 -22.79
CA VAL A 637 -39.44 9.36 -23.99
C VAL A 637 -39.16 10.28 -25.17
N VAL A 638 -37.87 10.54 -25.43
CA VAL A 638 -37.42 11.20 -26.65
C VAL A 638 -37.96 10.37 -27.82
N PRO A 639 -38.89 10.91 -28.63
CA PRO A 639 -39.47 10.15 -29.72
C PRO A 639 -38.39 9.83 -30.76
N PRO A 640 -38.46 8.66 -31.43
CA PRO A 640 -37.41 8.22 -32.33
C PRO A 640 -37.22 9.23 -33.46
N VAL A 641 -36.01 9.81 -33.54
CA VAL A 641 -35.65 10.79 -34.56
C VAL A 641 -35.68 10.10 -35.92
N THR A 642 -36.68 10.44 -36.73
CA THR A 642 -36.84 9.95 -38.10
C THR A 642 -35.79 10.60 -39.00
N VAL A 643 -34.62 9.94 -39.12
CA VAL A 643 -33.56 10.34 -40.05
C VAL A 643 -34.04 10.17 -41.49
N THR A 644 -34.59 11.21 -42.08
CA THR A 644 -34.91 11.30 -43.49
C THR A 644 -33.64 11.49 -44.30
N VAL A 645 -33.13 10.38 -44.87
CA VAL A 645 -31.99 10.40 -45.79
C VAL A 645 -32.38 11.14 -47.07
N PRO A 646 -31.67 12.24 -47.45
CA PRO A 646 -31.95 12.93 -48.71
C PRO A 646 -31.49 12.08 -49.89
N VAL A 647 -32.44 11.55 -50.67
CA VAL A 647 -32.15 10.92 -51.96
C VAL A 647 -31.72 12.01 -52.95
N ALA A 648 -30.53 11.89 -53.52
CA ALA A 648 -30.03 12.82 -54.51
C ALA A 648 -30.86 12.75 -55.81
N SER A 649 -31.36 13.89 -56.27
CA SER A 649 -31.91 14.06 -57.62
C SER A 649 -31.09 15.11 -58.38
N SER A 650 -30.75 14.81 -59.62
CA SER A 650 -30.01 15.70 -60.52
C SER A 650 -30.89 16.86 -61.00
N GLY A 651 -30.33 18.07 -61.07
CA GLY A 651 -31.05 19.25 -61.55
C GLY A 651 -31.41 19.18 -63.04
N GLY A 652 -32.52 19.80 -63.42
CA GLY A 652 -33.09 19.65 -64.76
C GLY A 652 -34.11 20.71 -65.20
N GLY A 653 -33.71 21.99 -65.23
CA GLY A 653 -34.19 22.95 -66.24
C GLY A 653 -35.54 23.70 -66.08
N SER A 654 -35.44 25.02 -66.30
CA SER A 654 -36.35 25.85 -67.11
C SER A 654 -37.61 26.52 -66.51
N SER A 655 -37.62 27.86 -66.67
CA SER A 655 -38.73 28.76 -67.09
C SER A 655 -40.05 28.86 -66.30
N GLY A 656 -40.43 30.09 -65.92
CA GLY A 656 -41.86 30.47 -65.80
C GLY A 656 -42.19 31.72 -64.97
N SER A 657 -42.56 32.82 -65.64
CA SER A 657 -43.50 33.89 -65.23
C SER A 657 -44.23 33.72 -63.86
N SER A 658 -44.00 34.54 -62.83
CA SER A 658 -44.43 35.95 -62.63
C SER A 658 -45.90 36.18 -62.19
N SER A 659 -46.13 36.68 -60.97
CA SER A 659 -47.30 37.52 -60.64
C SER A 659 -47.15 38.33 -59.33
N SER A 660 -47.73 39.53 -59.36
CA SER A 660 -47.78 40.63 -58.37
C SER A 660 -48.51 40.41 -57.03
N GLY A 661 -48.17 41.22 -56.01
CA GLY A 661 -48.98 41.50 -54.80
C GLY A 661 -48.12 41.53 -53.52
N SER A 662 -47.83 42.60 -52.76
CA SER A 662 -48.37 43.96 -52.51
C SER A 662 -49.14 44.09 -51.17
N SER A 663 -48.91 45.20 -50.43
CA SER A 663 -49.33 45.51 -49.03
C SER A 663 -48.77 44.55 -47.94
N GLY A 664 -48.44 44.96 -46.70
CA GLY A 664 -48.54 46.26 -46.00
C GLY A 664 -49.66 46.28 -44.93
N GLY A 665 -49.51 46.84 -43.72
CA GLY A 665 -48.34 47.41 -43.03
C GLY A 665 -48.73 48.27 -41.80
N GLY A 666 -47.97 48.20 -40.69
CA GLY A 666 -48.16 49.03 -39.46
C GLY A 666 -49.34 48.61 -38.55
N SER A 667 -49.62 49.25 -37.40
CA SER A 667 -48.82 50.13 -36.50
C SER A 667 -49.58 50.40 -35.17
N SER A 668 -48.87 50.85 -34.12
CA SER A 668 -49.37 51.46 -32.84
C SER A 668 -50.18 50.59 -31.86
N GLY A 669 -50.18 50.85 -30.53
CA GLY A 669 -49.29 51.71 -29.72
C GLY A 669 -49.85 52.21 -28.37
N SER A 670 -48.95 52.52 -27.41
CA SER A 670 -49.18 53.30 -26.16
C SER A 670 -50.09 52.66 -25.06
N SER A 671 -50.08 53.05 -23.77
CA SER A 671 -49.48 54.21 -23.08
C SER A 671 -49.23 54.01 -21.56
N ASN A 672 -48.38 54.85 -20.95
CA ASN A 672 -48.23 55.17 -19.49
C ASN A 672 -47.74 54.03 -18.54
N GLY A 673 -46.84 54.23 -17.56
CA GLY A 673 -46.14 55.43 -17.03
C GLY A 673 -46.76 55.96 -15.72
N PRO A 674 -46.00 56.60 -14.79
CA PRO A 674 -44.63 57.13 -14.93
C PRO A 674 -43.63 56.96 -13.73
N LEU A 675 -42.32 57.09 -14.03
CA LEU A 675 -41.25 57.85 -13.33
C LEU A 675 -40.96 57.64 -11.81
N SER A 676 -39.70 57.61 -11.33
CA SER A 676 -38.37 58.00 -11.88
C SER A 676 -37.23 57.25 -11.10
N SER A 677 -35.90 57.49 -11.18
CA SER A 677 -35.10 58.62 -11.71
C SER A 677 -33.63 58.27 -12.10
N SER A 678 -32.82 59.32 -12.24
CA SER A 678 -31.38 59.48 -12.55
C SER A 678 -30.39 59.03 -11.44
N SER A 679 -29.08 58.82 -11.65
CA SER A 679 -28.15 58.88 -12.82
C SER A 679 -26.76 58.34 -12.39
N GLY A 680 -25.79 57.94 -13.24
CA GLY A 680 -25.82 57.70 -14.70
C GLY A 680 -24.44 57.80 -15.39
N GLN A 681 -24.08 56.78 -16.20
CA GLN A 681 -23.12 56.79 -17.34
C GLN A 681 -21.62 57.05 -17.05
N ALA A 682 -20.61 56.64 -17.86
CA ALA A 682 -20.47 55.83 -19.09
C ALA A 682 -18.96 55.44 -19.24
N ALA A 683 -18.45 54.49 -20.05
CA ALA A 683 -18.98 53.39 -20.91
C ALA A 683 -17.88 52.26 -20.95
N SER A 684 -17.46 51.50 -21.98
CA SER A 684 -17.69 51.43 -23.44
C SER A 684 -17.21 50.07 -24.05
N SER A 685 -17.53 49.85 -25.34
CA SER A 685 -16.98 48.90 -26.35
C SER A 685 -15.91 47.83 -26.01
N ALA A 686 -16.12 46.61 -26.52
CA ALA A 686 -15.09 45.58 -26.69
C ALA A 686 -14.48 45.57 -28.10
N SER A 687 -13.19 45.24 -28.24
CA SER A 687 -12.63 44.48 -29.37
C SER A 687 -11.17 44.02 -29.14
N SER A 688 -10.89 42.76 -29.48
CA SER A 688 -9.62 42.21 -30.00
C SER A 688 -8.25 42.82 -29.62
N THR A 689 -7.41 42.03 -28.93
CA THR A 689 -5.95 42.05 -29.12
C THR A 689 -5.38 40.63 -29.16
N LYS A 690 -4.39 40.41 -30.04
CA LYS A 690 -3.67 39.12 -30.18
C LYS A 690 -2.82 38.86 -28.95
N THR A 691 -2.92 37.67 -28.36
CA THR A 691 -1.85 37.14 -27.50
C THR A 691 -0.64 36.81 -28.38
N VAL A 692 0.46 37.53 -28.22
CA VAL A 692 1.74 37.19 -28.86
C VAL A 692 2.38 36.05 -28.06
N ILE A 693 2.60 34.91 -28.70
CA ILE A 693 3.40 33.82 -28.12
C ILE A 693 4.85 34.30 -28.07
N ASN A 694 5.35 34.59 -26.87
CA ASN A 694 6.76 34.89 -26.66
C ASN A 694 7.45 33.65 -26.09
N THR A 695 8.39 33.07 -26.84
CA THR A 695 9.00 31.78 -26.52
C THR A 695 10.08 31.91 -25.46
N ALA A 696 9.74 31.62 -24.20
CA ALA A 696 10.70 31.39 -23.13
C ALA A 696 10.95 29.88 -22.96
N THR A 697 12.15 29.41 -23.32
CA THR A 697 12.53 27.99 -23.21
C THR A 697 12.95 27.63 -21.79
N SER A 698 12.11 26.88 -21.07
CA SER A 698 12.47 26.19 -19.82
C SER A 698 12.44 24.68 -20.02
N THR A 699 13.59 24.08 -20.33
CA THR A 699 13.76 22.64 -20.50
C THR A 699 13.80 21.92 -19.15
N ASN A 700 12.65 21.82 -18.47
CA ASN A 700 12.51 20.97 -17.29
C ASN A 700 12.28 19.52 -17.71
N ILE A 701 13.34 18.72 -17.63
CA ILE A 701 13.26 17.26 -17.75
C ILE A 701 12.65 16.74 -16.44
N ILE A 702 11.45 16.17 -16.52
CA ILE A 702 10.80 15.50 -15.39
C ILE A 702 10.73 14.01 -15.70
N SER A 703 11.44 13.22 -14.91
CA SER A 703 11.42 11.75 -14.93
C SER A 703 10.28 11.23 -14.06
N SER A 704 9.50 10.29 -14.61
CA SER A 704 8.47 9.57 -13.86
C SER A 704 8.61 8.06 -14.09
N SER A 705 8.65 7.32 -12.99
CA SER A 705 8.72 5.85 -12.98
C SER A 705 8.01 5.35 -11.72
N SER A 706 6.73 5.01 -11.84
CA SER A 706 5.94 4.44 -10.75
C SER A 706 5.92 2.90 -10.81
N SER A 707 6.16 2.29 -9.66
CA SER A 707 5.86 0.88 -9.37
C SER A 707 4.41 0.74 -8.90
N MET A 708 3.83 -0.45 -9.07
CA MET A 708 2.52 -0.81 -8.51
C MET A 708 2.69 -1.88 -7.44
N GLU A 709 1.82 -1.85 -6.43
CA GLU A 709 1.11 -3.09 -6.08
C GLU A 709 -0.33 -2.76 -5.69
N ILE A 710 -1.28 -3.55 -6.19
CA ILE A 710 -2.72 -3.34 -6.02
C ILE A 710 -3.19 -4.03 -4.74
N ILE A 711 -4.19 -3.45 -4.08
CA ILE A 711 -4.97 -4.13 -3.03
C ILE A 711 -6.41 -4.27 -3.53
N LYS A 712 -7.05 -5.41 -3.25
CA LYS A 712 -8.46 -5.67 -3.57
C LYS A 712 -9.28 -5.44 -2.31
N ASN A 713 -10.43 -4.80 -2.43
CA ASN A 713 -11.55 -5.03 -1.52
C ASN A 713 -12.87 -5.08 -2.31
N LYS A 714 -13.78 -5.99 -1.93
CA LYS A 714 -14.92 -6.43 -2.75
C LYS A 714 -16.02 -5.35 -2.89
N THR A 715 -16.22 -4.82 -4.10
CA THR A 715 -17.55 -4.52 -4.68
C THR A 715 -17.51 -4.72 -6.21
N ASN A 716 -18.66 -5.00 -6.83
CA ASN A 716 -18.75 -5.40 -8.23
C ASN A 716 -18.90 -4.20 -9.18
N ASP A 717 -17.85 -3.85 -9.95
CA ASP A 717 -17.90 -3.36 -11.35
C ASP A 717 -16.50 -2.90 -11.85
N ASP A 718 -15.52 -3.81 -11.86
CA ASP A 718 -14.08 -3.51 -11.98
C ASP A 718 -13.58 -3.22 -13.43
N ALA A 719 -14.46 -2.71 -14.31
CA ALA A 719 -14.21 -2.65 -15.75
C ALA A 719 -13.63 -1.30 -16.27
N ALA A 720 -13.86 -0.19 -15.56
CA ALA A 720 -13.65 1.16 -16.12
C ALA A 720 -12.29 1.81 -15.78
N LEU A 721 -11.67 1.42 -14.65
CA LEU A 721 -10.75 2.32 -13.92
C LEU A 721 -9.26 2.14 -14.20
N GLY A 722 -8.84 1.00 -14.76
CA GLY A 722 -7.46 0.78 -15.19
C GLY A 722 -7.03 1.60 -16.42
N SER A 723 -7.80 2.61 -16.84
CA SER A 723 -7.73 3.23 -18.17
C SER A 723 -7.05 4.60 -18.24
N VAL A 724 -6.85 5.31 -17.11
CA VAL A 724 -6.35 6.70 -17.12
C VAL A 724 -4.92 6.83 -16.59
N SER A 725 -4.67 6.39 -15.35
CA SER A 725 -3.35 6.48 -14.70
C SER A 725 -2.27 5.67 -15.43
N ASN A 726 -2.65 4.54 -16.01
CA ASN A 726 -1.73 3.68 -16.77
C ASN A 726 -1.07 4.40 -17.96
N ASN A 727 -1.75 5.31 -18.65
CA ASN A 727 -1.29 5.82 -19.96
C ASN A 727 0.06 6.55 -19.89
N PHE A 728 0.36 7.27 -18.80
CA PHE A 728 1.61 8.01 -18.66
C PHE A 728 2.81 7.11 -18.32
N THR A 729 2.65 6.18 -17.37
CA THR A 729 3.71 5.20 -17.04
C THR A 729 3.89 4.18 -18.18
N GLN A 730 2.80 3.76 -18.80
CA GLN A 730 2.82 2.87 -19.97
C GLN A 730 3.52 3.55 -21.14
N ALA A 731 3.34 4.84 -21.42
CA ALA A 731 4.08 5.53 -22.48
C ALA A 731 5.61 5.52 -22.27
N ALA A 732 6.08 5.73 -21.04
CA ALA A 732 7.51 5.67 -20.71
C ALA A 732 8.07 4.23 -20.79
N ASN A 733 7.35 3.26 -20.26
CA ASN A 733 7.72 1.84 -20.32
C ASN A 733 7.68 1.31 -21.77
N LEU A 734 6.67 1.69 -22.56
CA LEU A 734 6.60 1.42 -24.01
C LEU A 734 7.77 2.07 -24.75
N ALA A 735 8.19 3.29 -24.40
CA ALA A 735 9.33 3.93 -25.05
C ALA A 735 10.67 3.21 -24.75
N LEU A 736 10.84 2.66 -23.53
CA LEU A 736 12.01 1.85 -23.18
C LEU A 736 11.96 0.45 -23.82
N ALA A 737 10.82 -0.23 -23.70
CA ALA A 737 10.60 -1.55 -24.29
C ALA A 737 10.63 -1.52 -25.82
N SER A 738 10.11 -0.48 -26.47
CA SER A 738 10.20 -0.28 -27.92
C SER A 738 11.64 -0.06 -28.38
N LYS A 739 12.49 0.64 -27.60
CA LYS A 739 13.93 0.73 -27.86
C LYS A 739 14.60 -0.65 -27.75
N LEU A 740 14.30 -1.43 -26.70
CA LEU A 740 14.85 -2.77 -26.49
C LEU A 740 14.42 -3.73 -27.61
N VAL A 741 13.12 -3.74 -27.94
CA VAL A 741 12.54 -4.53 -29.02
C VAL A 741 13.11 -4.11 -30.38
N SER A 742 13.26 -2.82 -30.66
CA SER A 742 13.90 -2.33 -31.88
C SER A 742 15.37 -2.77 -31.99
N ALA A 743 16.12 -2.71 -30.88
CA ALA A 743 17.51 -3.16 -30.84
C ALA A 743 17.64 -4.67 -31.06
N GLU A 744 16.87 -5.49 -30.34
CA GLU A 744 16.88 -6.95 -30.50
C GLU A 744 16.33 -7.39 -31.88
N LYS A 745 15.36 -6.65 -32.45
CA LYS A 745 14.86 -6.84 -33.82
C LYS A 745 15.93 -6.54 -34.88
N ALA A 746 16.80 -5.55 -34.64
CA ALA A 746 17.98 -5.30 -35.49
C ALA A 746 19.09 -6.35 -35.33
N LEU A 747 19.09 -7.12 -34.22
CA LEU A 747 20.03 -8.20 -33.96
C LEU A 747 19.56 -9.58 -34.49
N VAL A 748 18.31 -9.70 -34.97
CA VAL A 748 17.80 -10.90 -35.66
C VAL A 748 18.26 -10.89 -37.12
N VAL A 749 19.44 -11.46 -37.38
CA VAL A 749 20.03 -11.53 -38.73
C VAL A 749 19.32 -12.57 -39.62
N LYS A 750 18.80 -13.66 -39.05
CA LYS A 750 18.09 -14.73 -39.79
C LYS A 750 17.15 -15.52 -38.90
N VAL A 751 15.86 -15.58 -39.25
CA VAL A 751 14.86 -16.38 -38.52
C VAL A 751 15.01 -17.88 -38.84
N ASN A 752 15.15 -18.68 -37.80
CA ASN A 752 15.16 -20.14 -37.83
C ASN A 752 13.73 -20.65 -37.57
N GLN A 753 13.01 -21.00 -38.64
CA GLN A 753 11.62 -21.45 -38.55
C GLN A 753 11.46 -22.77 -37.78
N LYS A 754 12.47 -23.65 -37.77
CA LYS A 754 12.44 -24.89 -36.99
C LYS A 754 12.56 -24.60 -35.50
N LEU A 755 13.49 -23.73 -35.09
CA LEU A 755 13.62 -23.30 -33.69
C LEU A 755 12.36 -22.57 -33.20
N SER A 756 11.85 -21.63 -34.01
CA SER A 756 10.65 -20.85 -33.71
C SER A 756 9.38 -21.72 -33.62
N SER A 757 9.34 -22.85 -34.35
CA SER A 757 8.28 -23.86 -34.24
C SER A 757 8.44 -24.77 -33.01
N ASN A 758 9.67 -25.22 -32.71
CA ASN A 758 9.96 -26.09 -31.56
C ASN A 758 9.75 -25.39 -30.19
N LEU A 759 9.93 -24.07 -30.16
CA LEU A 759 9.73 -23.24 -28.98
C LEU A 759 8.36 -22.53 -28.98
N ALA A 760 7.49 -22.81 -29.95
CA ALA A 760 6.18 -22.20 -30.07
C ALA A 760 5.34 -22.35 -28.80
N GLY A 761 4.79 -21.22 -28.32
CA GLY A 761 3.98 -21.15 -27.12
C GLY A 761 4.76 -21.17 -25.81
N ARG A 762 6.10 -21.16 -25.84
CA ARG A 762 6.93 -21.12 -24.62
C ARG A 762 7.18 -19.70 -24.14
N LEU A 763 7.42 -19.63 -22.84
CA LEU A 763 8.12 -18.55 -22.16
C LEU A 763 9.63 -18.82 -22.24
N LEU A 764 10.42 -17.78 -22.48
CA LEU A 764 11.85 -17.84 -22.71
C LEU A 764 12.58 -16.79 -21.85
N LEU A 765 13.58 -17.21 -21.07
CA LEU A 765 14.42 -16.33 -20.25
C LEU A 765 15.79 -16.15 -20.89
N GLN A 766 16.18 -14.91 -21.17
CA GLN A 766 17.44 -14.58 -21.82
C GLN A 766 18.61 -14.66 -20.81
N THR A 767 19.34 -15.79 -20.82
CA THR A 767 20.33 -16.12 -19.76
C THR A 767 21.71 -15.48 -19.93
N GLU A 768 21.93 -14.77 -21.03
CA GLU A 768 23.22 -14.15 -21.41
C GLU A 768 23.09 -12.60 -21.50
N SER A 769 22.12 -12.03 -20.78
CA SER A 769 21.75 -10.61 -20.78
C SER A 769 21.08 -10.28 -19.43
N HIS A 770 20.32 -9.18 -19.35
CA HIS A 770 19.66 -8.69 -18.12
C HIS A 770 18.51 -9.58 -17.59
N GLY A 771 18.39 -10.83 -18.03
CA GLY A 771 17.32 -11.74 -17.64
C GLY A 771 15.96 -11.36 -18.23
N GLU A 772 15.95 -10.85 -19.47
CA GLU A 772 14.75 -10.46 -20.21
C GLU A 772 13.83 -11.68 -20.45
N VAL A 773 12.53 -11.52 -20.20
CA VAL A 773 11.53 -12.58 -20.41
C VAL A 773 10.75 -12.33 -21.70
N TRP A 774 10.56 -13.38 -22.50
CA TRP A 774 9.89 -13.33 -23.80
C TRP A 774 8.82 -14.42 -23.93
N TYR A 775 7.66 -14.07 -24.46
CA TYR A 775 6.64 -15.04 -24.87
C TYR A 775 6.72 -15.28 -26.39
N LEU A 776 6.90 -16.54 -26.79
CA LEU A 776 6.92 -16.92 -28.20
C LEU A 776 5.53 -17.37 -28.64
N ASN A 777 4.78 -16.48 -29.29
CA ASN A 777 3.38 -16.70 -29.63
C ASN A 777 3.18 -17.95 -30.53
N PRO A 778 2.28 -18.88 -30.18
CA PRO A 778 2.15 -20.16 -30.88
C PRO A 778 1.52 -20.05 -32.26
N ALA A 779 0.78 -18.98 -32.56
CA ALA A 779 0.11 -18.78 -33.85
C ALA A 779 1.04 -18.19 -34.91
N ASN A 780 1.79 -17.13 -34.58
CA ASN A 780 2.64 -16.41 -35.54
C ASN A 780 4.15 -16.70 -35.42
N LYS A 781 4.58 -17.45 -34.39
CA LYS A 781 5.98 -17.83 -34.13
C LYS A 781 6.94 -16.65 -33.93
N LEU A 782 6.44 -15.50 -33.48
CA LEU A 782 7.26 -14.35 -33.08
C LEU A 782 7.44 -14.29 -31.56
N LYS A 783 8.63 -13.86 -31.12
CA LYS A 783 8.90 -13.55 -29.71
C LYS A 783 8.43 -12.13 -29.37
N TYR A 784 7.73 -11.99 -28.25
CA TYR A 784 7.24 -10.74 -27.70
C TYR A 784 7.90 -10.50 -26.35
N TYR A 785 8.50 -9.32 -26.16
CA TYR A 785 9.11 -8.95 -24.88
C TYR A 785 8.02 -8.73 -23.84
N LEU A 786 8.15 -9.38 -22.68
CA LEU A 786 7.16 -9.22 -21.60
C LEU A 786 7.40 -7.97 -20.76
N GLY A 787 8.61 -7.39 -20.75
CA GLY A 787 8.88 -6.18 -19.96
C GLY A 787 8.76 -6.42 -18.46
N ASN A 788 8.11 -5.48 -17.76
CA ASN A 788 7.71 -5.62 -16.36
C ASN A 788 6.31 -6.26 -16.25
N SER A 789 5.83 -6.47 -15.02
CA SER A 789 4.51 -7.02 -14.70
C SER A 789 3.34 -6.45 -15.51
N ALA A 790 3.18 -5.13 -15.51
CA ALA A 790 2.12 -4.44 -16.25
C ALA A 790 2.20 -4.68 -17.77
N MET A 791 3.42 -4.70 -18.32
CA MET A 791 3.64 -5.06 -19.72
C MET A 791 3.35 -6.55 -19.98
N ALA A 792 3.79 -7.46 -19.11
CA ALA A 792 3.63 -8.90 -19.27
C ALA A 792 2.14 -9.27 -19.33
N PHE A 793 1.36 -8.73 -18.39
CA PHE A 793 -0.09 -8.88 -18.35
C PHE A 793 -0.76 -8.32 -19.62
N SER A 794 -0.35 -7.13 -20.07
CA SER A 794 -0.86 -6.49 -21.30
C SER A 794 -0.58 -7.35 -22.55
N VAL A 795 0.66 -7.83 -22.70
CA VAL A 795 1.09 -8.68 -23.82
C VAL A 795 0.31 -9.99 -23.81
N MET A 796 0.15 -10.65 -22.66
CA MET A 796 -0.60 -11.89 -22.58
C MET A 796 -2.09 -11.71 -22.85
N ARG A 797 -2.73 -10.67 -22.30
CA ARG A 797 -4.15 -10.36 -22.59
C ARG A 797 -4.38 -10.07 -24.07
N SER A 798 -3.42 -9.43 -24.76
CA SER A 798 -3.48 -9.19 -26.22
C SER A 798 -3.48 -10.47 -27.08
N PHE A 799 -3.06 -11.60 -26.52
CA PHE A 799 -3.06 -12.92 -27.19
C PHE A 799 -4.06 -13.92 -26.59
N GLY A 800 -4.91 -13.45 -25.68
CA GLY A 800 -5.92 -14.26 -25.01
C GLY A 800 -7.00 -14.78 -25.96
N GLN A 801 -7.25 -16.09 -25.95
CA GLN A 801 -8.33 -16.73 -26.69
C GLN A 801 -9.49 -17.05 -25.74
N GLY A 802 -10.70 -16.61 -26.07
CA GLY A 802 -11.87 -16.85 -25.24
C GLY A 802 -12.18 -18.33 -25.06
N ILE A 803 -12.47 -18.75 -23.83
CA ILE A 803 -12.85 -20.12 -23.46
C ILE A 803 -13.98 -20.11 -22.43
N SER A 804 -14.91 -21.06 -22.57
CA SER A 804 -15.97 -21.31 -21.60
C SER A 804 -15.47 -22.10 -20.39
N ASN A 805 -16.10 -21.91 -19.23
CA ASN A 805 -15.74 -22.56 -17.97
C ASN A 805 -15.72 -24.09 -18.13
N ALA A 806 -16.75 -24.65 -18.78
CA ALA A 806 -16.88 -26.07 -19.07
C ALA A 806 -15.83 -26.63 -20.06
N ASN A 807 -15.14 -25.79 -20.84
CA ASN A 807 -14.00 -26.21 -21.66
C ASN A 807 -12.66 -25.99 -20.97
N LEU A 808 -12.53 -24.94 -20.16
CA LEU A 808 -11.37 -24.66 -19.32
C LEU A 808 -11.16 -25.76 -18.26
N ALA A 809 -12.25 -26.24 -17.65
CA ALA A 809 -12.26 -27.34 -16.68
C ALA A 809 -11.58 -28.61 -17.20
N LYS A 810 -11.72 -28.92 -18.50
CA LYS A 810 -11.09 -30.09 -19.16
C LYS A 810 -9.57 -30.05 -19.17
N ILE A 811 -8.96 -28.89 -18.87
CA ILE A 811 -7.52 -28.70 -18.74
C ILE A 811 -7.19 -28.69 -17.24
N LYS A 812 -6.45 -29.70 -16.76
CA LYS A 812 -6.06 -29.79 -15.36
C LYS A 812 -5.18 -28.60 -14.95
N ILE A 813 -5.38 -28.08 -13.75
CA ILE A 813 -4.58 -26.99 -13.16
C ILE A 813 -3.22 -27.49 -12.63
N ALA A 814 -2.26 -26.59 -12.47
CA ALA A 814 -0.96 -26.88 -11.87
C ALA A 814 -0.90 -26.56 -10.37
N ASP A 815 -0.42 -27.53 -9.59
CA ASP A 815 -0.27 -27.49 -8.13
C ASP A 815 0.63 -26.34 -7.60
N ILE A 816 1.71 -26.04 -8.33
CA ILE A 816 2.64 -24.92 -8.06
C ILE A 816 2.00 -23.52 -8.26
N ASN A 817 0.70 -23.46 -8.60
CA ASN A 817 -0.04 -22.24 -8.93
C ASN A 817 -1.22 -21.99 -7.99
N LEU A 818 -1.32 -22.74 -6.88
CA LEU A 818 -2.50 -22.72 -6.01
C LEU A 818 -2.38 -21.72 -4.84
N ASN A 819 -1.20 -21.62 -4.22
CA ASN A 819 -0.91 -20.68 -3.13
C ASN A 819 0.08 -19.61 -3.61
N THR A 820 -0.39 -18.37 -3.81
CA THR A 820 0.43 -17.22 -4.28
C THR A 820 -0.02 -15.86 -3.70
N ASN A 821 -1.05 -15.83 -2.87
CA ASN A 821 -1.80 -14.63 -2.47
C ASN A 821 -2.48 -14.88 -1.11
N LEU A 822 -3.32 -13.94 -0.64
CA LEU A 822 -4.26 -14.19 0.45
C LEU A 822 -5.09 -15.46 0.20
N ASP A 823 -5.24 -16.23 1.26
CA ASP A 823 -5.95 -17.50 1.42
C ASP A 823 -6.72 -17.30 2.75
N THR A 824 -8.06 -17.26 2.70
CA THR A 824 -8.87 -16.70 3.80
C THR A 824 -9.43 -17.76 4.76
N ASP A 825 -9.47 -19.03 4.37
CA ASP A 825 -9.87 -20.14 5.24
C ASP A 825 -8.74 -21.16 5.52
N GLY A 826 -7.66 -21.16 4.75
CA GLY A 826 -6.43 -21.91 5.02
C GLY A 826 -6.31 -23.27 4.32
N ASP A 827 -7.14 -23.56 3.31
CA ASP A 827 -7.06 -24.80 2.53
C ASP A 827 -5.84 -24.87 1.58
N GLY A 828 -5.23 -23.72 1.30
CA GLY A 828 -4.08 -23.58 0.41
C GLY A 828 -4.41 -23.13 -1.01
N LEU A 829 -5.65 -22.83 -1.35
CA LEU A 829 -6.04 -22.02 -2.51
C LEU A 829 -6.02 -20.54 -2.12
N SER A 830 -5.60 -19.68 -3.04
CA SER A 830 -5.76 -18.24 -2.82
C SER A 830 -7.16 -17.76 -3.23
N ASP A 831 -7.71 -16.81 -2.47
CA ASP A 831 -8.89 -16.00 -2.76
C ASP A 831 -9.14 -15.71 -4.25
N SER A 832 -8.06 -15.35 -4.95
CA SER A 832 -8.09 -14.91 -6.35
C SER A 832 -8.26 -16.04 -7.35
N LEU A 833 -7.79 -17.25 -7.01
CA LEU A 833 -7.98 -18.46 -7.79
C LEU A 833 -9.37 -19.05 -7.52
N GLU A 834 -9.83 -18.94 -6.28
CA GLU A 834 -11.16 -19.35 -5.84
C GLU A 834 -12.27 -18.56 -6.51
N ASP A 835 -12.15 -17.22 -6.53
CA ASP A 835 -12.97 -16.33 -7.36
C ASP A 835 -13.06 -16.87 -8.83
N ALA A 836 -11.97 -17.45 -9.36
CA ALA A 836 -11.83 -17.90 -10.74
C ALA A 836 -12.29 -19.36 -11.03
N ILE A 837 -12.35 -20.23 -10.02
CA ILE A 837 -12.89 -21.61 -10.11
C ILE A 837 -14.32 -21.74 -9.55
N SER A 838 -14.78 -20.71 -8.84
CA SER A 838 -16.08 -20.63 -8.16
C SER A 838 -16.21 -21.56 -6.93
N SER A 839 -15.18 -21.58 -6.07
CA SER A 839 -15.29 -22.00 -4.66
C SER A 839 -15.73 -20.83 -3.76
N ASP A 840 -16.02 -21.12 -2.49
CA ASP A 840 -16.40 -20.17 -1.45
C ASP A 840 -15.35 -20.12 -0.33
N LYS A 841 -14.28 -19.36 -0.62
CA LYS A 841 -13.08 -18.92 0.15
C LYS A 841 -13.23 -18.44 1.61
N HIS A 842 -14.34 -18.78 2.22
CA HIS A 842 -14.63 -18.63 3.63
C HIS A 842 -14.99 -20.01 4.24
N LYS A 843 -14.67 -21.10 3.52
CA LYS A 843 -14.86 -22.52 3.85
C LYS A 843 -13.83 -23.37 3.09
N THR A 844 -12.97 -24.07 3.82
CA THR A 844 -11.99 -25.01 3.26
C THR A 844 -12.60 -26.16 2.43
N ASP A 845 -13.89 -26.44 2.64
CA ASP A 845 -14.73 -27.41 1.94
C ASP A 845 -16.00 -26.65 1.52
N THR A 846 -16.14 -26.33 0.23
CA THR A 846 -17.24 -25.47 -0.26
C THR A 846 -18.57 -26.21 -0.37
N ASP A 847 -18.56 -27.49 -0.77
CA ASP A 847 -19.75 -28.28 -1.12
C ASP A 847 -20.29 -29.15 0.03
N GLY A 848 -19.42 -29.49 1.00
CA GLY A 848 -19.71 -30.22 2.23
C GLY A 848 -19.42 -31.73 2.20
N ASP A 849 -18.77 -32.27 1.16
CA ASP A 849 -18.49 -33.72 1.06
C ASP A 849 -17.32 -34.25 1.90
N HIS A 850 -16.65 -33.37 2.67
CA HIS A 850 -15.52 -33.64 3.58
C HIS A 850 -14.15 -33.79 2.90
N TYR A 851 -13.97 -33.32 1.66
CA TYR A 851 -12.67 -33.04 1.06
C TYR A 851 -12.44 -31.53 0.96
N ASP A 852 -11.20 -31.08 1.15
CA ASP A 852 -10.85 -29.67 0.91
C ASP A 852 -10.84 -29.32 -0.59
N ASP A 853 -11.21 -28.08 -0.92
CA ASP A 853 -11.37 -27.61 -2.30
C ASP A 853 -10.06 -27.75 -3.11
N ARG A 854 -8.91 -27.55 -2.48
CA ARG A 854 -7.58 -27.84 -3.02
C ARG A 854 -7.43 -29.32 -3.37
N THR A 855 -7.76 -30.22 -2.45
CA THR A 855 -7.70 -31.68 -2.66
C THR A 855 -8.65 -32.13 -3.75
N GLU A 856 -9.89 -31.62 -3.78
CA GLU A 856 -10.83 -31.85 -4.88
C GLU A 856 -10.23 -31.44 -6.23
N LEU A 857 -9.79 -30.19 -6.35
CA LEU A 857 -9.24 -29.59 -7.57
C LEU A 857 -7.99 -30.33 -8.07
N LEU A 858 -7.12 -30.77 -7.16
CA LEU A 858 -5.95 -31.60 -7.45
C LEU A 858 -6.32 -33.03 -7.88
N ASN A 859 -7.39 -33.61 -7.34
CA ASN A 859 -7.89 -34.94 -7.73
C ASN A 859 -8.85 -34.93 -8.92
N GLY A 860 -9.23 -33.74 -9.39
CA GLY A 860 -10.13 -33.51 -10.53
C GLY A 860 -11.60 -33.72 -10.18
N TYR A 861 -12.01 -33.28 -9.01
CA TYR A 861 -13.42 -33.06 -8.66
C TYR A 861 -13.76 -31.57 -8.76
N ASN A 862 -14.89 -31.14 -8.21
CA ASN A 862 -15.51 -29.84 -8.52
C ASN A 862 -16.03 -29.18 -7.24
N THR A 863 -15.33 -28.12 -6.84
CA THR A 863 -15.42 -27.33 -5.60
C THR A 863 -16.74 -26.58 -5.37
N ASN A 864 -17.83 -27.07 -5.94
CA ASN A 864 -19.22 -26.63 -5.72
C ASN A 864 -20.24 -27.73 -6.09
N GLY A 865 -19.84 -29.01 -6.08
CA GLY A 865 -20.78 -30.13 -6.28
C GLY A 865 -20.19 -31.40 -6.87
N THR A 866 -19.82 -32.39 -6.02
CA THR A 866 -19.68 -33.88 -6.16
C THR A 866 -19.33 -34.58 -7.49
N ASN A 867 -19.25 -33.90 -8.63
CA ASN A 867 -19.07 -34.47 -9.96
C ASN A 867 -17.60 -34.42 -10.38
N LYS A 868 -17.04 -35.57 -10.75
CA LYS A 868 -15.67 -35.66 -11.23
C LYS A 868 -15.48 -34.98 -12.59
N ILE A 869 -14.52 -34.07 -12.69
CA ILE A 869 -14.13 -33.38 -13.92
C ILE A 869 -13.43 -34.37 -14.88
N ILE A 870 -13.93 -34.47 -16.10
CA ILE A 870 -13.31 -35.27 -17.17
C ILE A 870 -12.24 -34.42 -17.87
N PHE A 871 -10.97 -34.65 -17.54
CA PHE A 871 -9.84 -34.01 -18.22
C PHE A 871 -9.64 -34.57 -19.64
N ASP A 872 -9.60 -33.69 -20.65
CA ASP A 872 -9.37 -34.04 -22.05
C ASP A 872 -7.95 -33.66 -22.48
N GLN A 873 -7.09 -34.67 -22.57
CA GLN A 873 -5.68 -34.53 -22.96
C GLN A 873 -5.46 -34.15 -24.44
N VAL A 874 -6.47 -34.37 -25.30
CA VAL A 874 -6.43 -33.94 -26.71
C VAL A 874 -6.82 -32.47 -26.79
N PHE A 875 -7.90 -32.06 -26.10
CA PHE A 875 -8.29 -30.66 -25.99
C PHE A 875 -7.20 -29.81 -25.32
N ALA A 876 -6.63 -30.25 -24.20
CA ALA A 876 -5.52 -29.57 -23.54
C ALA A 876 -4.29 -29.43 -24.45
N GLY A 877 -3.95 -30.50 -25.21
CA GLY A 877 -2.91 -30.45 -26.24
C GLY A 877 -3.20 -29.43 -27.35
N ASN A 878 -4.46 -29.27 -27.75
CA ASN A 878 -4.87 -28.25 -28.73
C ASN A 878 -4.86 -26.81 -28.18
N GLN A 879 -4.79 -26.62 -26.85
CA GLN A 879 -4.57 -25.32 -26.23
C GLN A 879 -3.10 -25.05 -25.82
N GLN A 880 -2.18 -25.98 -26.08
CA GLN A 880 -0.80 -25.88 -25.58
C GLN A 880 -0.11 -24.58 -26.01
N GLY A 881 0.49 -23.89 -25.05
CA GLY A 881 1.23 -22.65 -25.24
C GLY A 881 0.39 -21.41 -25.53
N LYS A 882 -0.94 -21.48 -25.39
CA LYS A 882 -1.83 -20.33 -25.52
C LYS A 882 -2.02 -19.60 -24.21
N ILE A 883 -2.45 -18.34 -24.34
CA ILE A 883 -3.19 -17.63 -23.29
C ILE A 883 -4.68 -17.82 -23.57
N LEU A 884 -5.44 -18.16 -22.53
CA LEU A 884 -6.89 -18.33 -22.56
C LEU A 884 -7.53 -17.27 -21.65
N LEU A 885 -8.69 -16.76 -22.06
CA LEU A 885 -9.50 -15.82 -21.27
C LEU A 885 -10.86 -16.45 -20.98
N GLN A 886 -11.24 -16.50 -19.72
CA GLN A 886 -12.50 -17.09 -19.25
C GLN A 886 -13.65 -16.12 -19.56
N VAL A 887 -14.52 -16.46 -20.52
CA VAL A 887 -15.54 -15.52 -21.05
C VAL A 887 -16.92 -15.62 -20.39
N GLU A 888 -17.05 -16.49 -19.39
CA GLU A 888 -18.30 -16.76 -18.64
C GLU A 888 -18.17 -16.33 -17.16
N ALA A 889 -17.11 -15.58 -16.83
CA ALA A 889 -16.82 -15.00 -15.51
C ALA A 889 -16.15 -13.61 -15.70
N HIS A 890 -15.20 -13.19 -14.87
CA HIS A 890 -14.64 -11.83 -14.85
C HIS A 890 -13.56 -11.55 -15.91
N GLY A 891 -13.23 -12.50 -16.79
CA GLY A 891 -12.23 -12.34 -17.85
C GLY A 891 -10.85 -12.88 -17.48
N GLU A 892 -10.82 -13.85 -16.59
CA GLU A 892 -9.67 -14.47 -15.95
C GLU A 892 -8.69 -15.04 -16.98
N ALA A 893 -7.40 -14.75 -16.78
CA ALA A 893 -6.35 -15.11 -17.72
C ALA A 893 -5.60 -16.37 -17.28
N TRP A 894 -5.38 -17.30 -18.22
CA TRP A 894 -4.76 -18.59 -17.98
C TRP A 894 -3.69 -18.90 -19.04
N TYR A 895 -2.57 -19.49 -18.65
CA TYR A 895 -1.54 -20.01 -19.57
C TYR A 895 -1.53 -21.53 -19.56
N VAL A 896 -1.54 -22.17 -20.73
CA VAL A 896 -1.40 -23.63 -20.86
C VAL A 896 0.04 -23.96 -21.22
N ASN A 897 0.78 -24.64 -20.34
CA ASN A 897 2.21 -24.87 -20.56
C ASN A 897 2.48 -25.94 -21.65
N PRO A 898 3.31 -25.68 -22.67
CA PRO A 898 3.63 -26.64 -23.74
C PRO A 898 4.27 -27.98 -23.32
N ILE A 899 4.82 -28.07 -22.11
CA ILE A 899 5.42 -29.31 -21.56
C ILE A 899 4.38 -30.10 -20.78
N THR A 900 3.80 -29.49 -19.74
CA THR A 900 2.95 -30.20 -18.78
C THR A 900 1.50 -30.34 -19.26
N LYS A 901 1.08 -29.52 -20.24
CA LYS A 901 -0.32 -29.33 -20.69
C LYS A 901 -1.28 -28.87 -19.59
N LEU A 902 -0.76 -28.49 -18.43
CA LEU A 902 -1.54 -27.94 -17.33
C LEU A 902 -1.87 -26.48 -17.58
N ARG A 903 -3.02 -26.03 -17.08
CA ARG A 903 -3.36 -24.61 -17.01
C ARG A 903 -2.78 -24.00 -15.73
N TYR A 904 -2.30 -22.77 -15.85
CA TYR A 904 -1.74 -21.95 -14.78
C TYR A 904 -2.57 -20.67 -14.73
N TYR A 905 -3.13 -20.33 -13.58
CA TYR A 905 -3.88 -19.08 -13.39
C TYR A 905 -2.89 -17.92 -13.34
N LEU A 906 -3.13 -16.88 -14.14
CA LEU A 906 -2.18 -15.76 -14.24
C LEU A 906 -2.41 -14.69 -13.16
N GLY A 907 -3.54 -14.68 -12.46
CA GLY A 907 -3.78 -13.80 -11.33
C GLY A 907 -3.57 -12.31 -11.63
N ARG A 908 -2.91 -11.61 -10.70
CA ARG A 908 -2.53 -10.20 -10.82
C ARG A 908 -1.31 -10.04 -11.74
N PRO A 909 -0.98 -8.83 -12.24
CA PRO A 909 0.18 -8.61 -13.11
C PRO A 909 1.53 -9.05 -12.52
N GLU A 910 1.71 -8.96 -11.20
CA GLU A 910 2.92 -9.44 -10.51
C GLU A 910 2.97 -10.96 -10.47
N ASP A 911 1.87 -11.61 -10.05
CA ASP A 911 1.71 -13.07 -10.03
C ASP A 911 2.00 -13.67 -11.41
N ALA A 912 1.40 -13.09 -12.45
CA ALA A 912 1.62 -13.41 -13.85
C ALA A 912 3.11 -13.37 -14.23
N TYR A 913 3.82 -12.31 -13.83
CA TYR A 913 5.23 -12.12 -14.18
C TYR A 913 6.17 -13.05 -13.42
N ALA A 914 5.96 -13.23 -12.11
CA ALA A 914 6.73 -14.16 -11.28
C ALA A 914 6.56 -15.61 -11.79
N LEU A 915 5.32 -16.02 -12.03
CA LEU A 915 4.96 -17.29 -12.66
C LEU A 915 5.63 -17.46 -14.02
N MET A 916 5.56 -16.45 -14.89
CA MET A 916 6.13 -16.53 -16.24
C MET A 916 7.66 -16.63 -16.20
N ARG A 917 8.32 -15.97 -15.25
CA ARG A 917 9.77 -16.07 -15.03
C ARG A 917 10.17 -17.46 -14.54
N ASN A 918 9.37 -18.08 -13.66
CA ASN A 918 9.56 -19.46 -13.17
C ASN A 918 9.36 -20.50 -14.30
N LEU A 919 8.29 -20.36 -15.09
CA LEU A 919 7.98 -21.26 -16.21
C LEU A 919 8.81 -21.04 -17.49
N SER A 920 9.80 -20.14 -17.46
CA SER A 920 10.61 -19.79 -18.62
C SER A 920 11.73 -20.79 -18.89
N LEU A 921 11.88 -21.18 -20.16
CA LEU A 921 13.05 -21.93 -20.63
C LEU A 921 14.23 -20.96 -20.84
N GLY A 922 15.35 -21.21 -20.16
CA GLY A 922 16.60 -20.47 -20.39
C GLY A 922 17.09 -20.59 -21.83
N ILE A 923 17.43 -19.46 -22.45
CA ILE A 923 17.89 -19.40 -23.85
C ILE A 923 19.06 -18.42 -24.02
N SER A 924 20.07 -18.85 -24.77
CA SER A 924 21.22 -18.03 -25.16
C SER A 924 20.84 -16.94 -26.15
N ASN A 925 21.58 -15.82 -26.14
CA ASN A 925 21.42 -14.70 -27.07
C ASN A 925 21.47 -15.18 -28.53
N ASN A 926 22.37 -16.11 -28.85
CA ASN A 926 22.53 -16.67 -30.19
C ASN A 926 21.30 -17.47 -30.68
N ASN A 927 20.62 -18.18 -29.77
CA ASN A 927 19.40 -18.91 -30.10
C ASN A 927 18.17 -17.97 -30.10
N LEU A 928 18.11 -17.02 -29.18
CA LEU A 928 17.05 -16.02 -29.12
C LEU A 928 17.03 -15.13 -30.38
N ARG A 929 18.20 -14.74 -30.90
CA ARG A 929 18.36 -13.94 -32.13
C ARG A 929 18.10 -14.70 -33.43
N GLN A 930 17.80 -15.99 -33.35
CA GLN A 930 17.24 -16.78 -34.46
C GLN A 930 15.70 -16.79 -34.45
N ILE A 931 15.04 -16.08 -33.54
CA ILE A 931 13.58 -16.02 -33.42
C ILE A 931 13.13 -14.59 -33.74
N GLY A 932 12.21 -14.46 -34.70
CA GLY A 932 11.68 -13.16 -35.16
C GLY A 932 10.97 -12.41 -34.04
N VAL A 933 11.17 -11.09 -33.96
CA VAL A 933 10.58 -10.25 -32.90
C VAL A 933 9.26 -9.66 -33.35
N GLY A 934 8.25 -9.74 -32.49
CA GLY A 934 6.95 -9.11 -32.66
C GLY A 934 6.74 -7.92 -31.71
N GLU A 935 5.86 -7.01 -32.11
CA GLU A 935 5.41 -5.86 -31.32
C GLU A 935 3.90 -6.00 -31.06
N VAL A 936 3.48 -5.77 -29.82
CA VAL A 936 2.07 -5.51 -29.48
C VAL A 936 1.78 -4.04 -29.78
N LYS A 937 0.56 -3.74 -30.22
CA LYS A 937 0.09 -2.38 -30.55
C LYS A 937 -0.77 -1.80 -29.44
#